data_AF-A0AAE4R9S1-F1
#
_entry.id   AF-A0AAE4R9S1-F1
#
_cell.length_a   1.000
_cell.length_b   1.000
_cell.length_c   1.000
_cell.angle_alpha   90.00
_cell.angle_beta   90.00
_cell.angle_gamma   90.00
#
_symmetry.space_group_name_H-M   'P 1'
#
loop_
_entity.id
_entity.type
_entity.pdbx_description
1 polymer ?
#
loop_
_entity_poly.entity_id
_entity_poly.type
_entity_poly.pdbx_seq_one_letter_code
_entity_poly.pdbx_strand_id
1 'polypeptide(L)'
;MNDRDRPRRDGRGERDTRDQRESRGQGGPRGQRGARGQSDSGRGDSSRGRRPDRPGRERGDGGRRQPGPPLPDDVAASDLDPEVRRDLLTLDKANAEIVAKHLVMVSRLLLEEPALALEHARAARGRASRVGVVRETAGIAAYNAGEWQESATELRAARRITGNNALLPLIADCERGLGRPERAVEIARGDEGRALRGEEATEMRIVEAGARIDLGEPEKAVVTLQAENLKPGQVGTGPARLFYAYASALYASGRRDESITWFMNAAAADVEDVTDAEFRLTELANDDAPVGDDEQAVDGVDVLADSAVSEAPAAESSSAEPVSVEPAAAEPAAAEPAAAEPAAAEPAAAEPAAGESPELPAAKVAAEPVVAPEPVVVPESAGDQEADDTETIEGVQGTADLSKTSSFVDDDVSELIGLSDSVSQTLADRYDALLLDLDGTVFAGNKALPNAVDTLDRLDIPCFFVTNNASRRPAEVAAHLRDLGFDATDDLVVTSAQSGARLLSEHLAPGSRALVIGTDGLAQEVREVGIGVTRSADDRPAAVIQGHSTDTGWAQLSEAALAIRAGALWVATNVDATLPSERGLLVGNGSMVAALRSATGKEPLVAGKPAAPLMADAITRAAANAPLVVGDRLDTDIEGAHAVGIESALVLTGVSTVTDLLAAPPEQRPTYVIDDLAGMFDDVDAVRVADQPGWTVSVEASTVSVSGSGDETGVVPALAAATWAAVDAGTADPEELRIRAEGTAREKLASLGVALVG
;
A
#
# COMPACT_ATOMS: atom_id res chain seq x y z
N MET A 1 -83.64 -12.32 -9.54
CA MET A 1 -84.67 -12.04 -10.56
C MET A 1 -84.02 -11.30 -11.72
N ASN A 2 -84.56 -11.52 -12.92
CA ASN A 2 -84.23 -10.92 -14.24
C ASN A 2 -83.90 -9.42 -14.24
N ASP A 3 -83.40 -8.79 -15.32
CA ASP A 3 -82.67 -9.15 -16.58
C ASP A 3 -82.71 -7.86 -17.44
N ARG A 4 -81.72 -7.59 -18.30
CA ARG A 4 -81.78 -6.58 -19.40
C ARG A 4 -82.01 -5.09 -18.99
N ASP A 5 -81.86 -4.05 -19.84
CA ASP A 5 -81.53 -3.96 -21.28
C ASP A 5 -80.79 -2.64 -21.64
N ARG A 6 -80.26 -2.52 -22.88
CA ARG A 6 -79.73 -1.25 -23.48
C ARG A 6 -80.80 -0.52 -24.31
N PRO A 7 -80.56 0.76 -24.71
CA PRO A 7 -80.69 1.08 -26.14
C PRO A 7 -79.65 2.07 -26.73
N ARG A 8 -79.75 2.31 -28.06
CA ARG A 8 -78.84 3.04 -28.96
C ARG A 8 -79.47 4.33 -29.55
N ARG A 9 -78.66 5.22 -30.15
CA ARG A 9 -78.99 6.10 -31.31
C ARG A 9 -77.66 6.72 -31.85
N ASP A 10 -77.16 6.53 -33.07
CA ASP A 10 -77.62 6.75 -34.47
C ASP A 10 -77.47 8.21 -35.00
N GLY A 11 -76.75 8.38 -36.13
CA GLY A 11 -76.67 9.63 -36.92
C GLY A 11 -75.54 9.63 -37.99
N ARG A 12 -75.82 10.06 -39.24
CA ARG A 12 -74.88 10.13 -40.39
C ARG A 12 -74.96 11.48 -41.13
N GLY A 13 -73.89 11.84 -41.87
CA GLY A 13 -73.88 12.83 -42.97
C GLY A 13 -73.86 14.32 -42.54
N GLU A 14 -73.52 15.30 -43.37
CA GLU A 14 -72.87 15.29 -44.71
C GLU A 14 -72.18 16.68 -44.98
N ARG A 15 -71.83 17.05 -46.23
CA ARG A 15 -70.94 18.19 -46.56
C ARG A 15 -71.67 19.52 -46.91
N ASP A 16 -71.01 20.66 -46.65
CA ASP A 16 -71.04 21.92 -47.44
C ASP A 16 -69.81 22.79 -47.05
N THR A 17 -68.90 23.32 -47.91
CA THR A 17 -68.87 24.25 -49.07
C THR A 17 -68.84 25.78 -48.77
N ARG A 18 -67.66 26.41 -49.06
CA ARG A 18 -67.39 27.82 -49.50
C ARG A 18 -67.94 29.02 -48.67
N ASP A 19 -67.42 30.25 -48.73
CA ASP A 19 -66.21 30.91 -49.30
C ASP A 19 -66.09 32.29 -48.60
N GLN A 20 -64.88 32.83 -48.35
CA GLN A 20 -64.58 34.28 -48.54
C GLN A 20 -63.09 34.69 -48.38
N ARG A 21 -62.77 35.80 -49.06
CA ARG A 21 -61.46 36.50 -49.21
C ARG A 21 -61.16 37.38 -47.96
N GLU A 22 -60.05 38.13 -47.76
CA GLU A 22 -58.95 38.68 -48.60
C GLU A 22 -57.80 39.10 -47.61
N SER A 23 -56.49 39.20 -47.89
CA SER A 23 -55.82 40.11 -48.83
C SER A 23 -54.26 40.11 -48.65
N ARG A 24 -53.50 40.35 -49.75
CA ARG A 24 -52.11 40.95 -49.89
C ARG A 24 -50.93 40.47 -48.97
N GLY A 25 -49.67 40.29 -49.41
CA GLY A 25 -48.98 40.38 -50.72
C GLY A 25 -47.45 40.63 -50.57
N GLN A 26 -46.62 40.19 -51.54
CA GLN A 26 -45.13 40.22 -51.61
C GLN A 26 -44.39 39.19 -50.71
N GLY A 27 -43.26 38.54 -51.09
CA GLY A 27 -42.51 38.46 -52.36
C GLY A 27 -41.46 37.31 -52.31
N GLY A 28 -41.01 36.77 -53.46
CA GLY A 28 -40.06 35.63 -53.55
C GLY A 28 -38.56 36.02 -53.53
N PRO A 29 -37.58 35.11 -53.83
CA PRO A 29 -37.64 34.13 -54.93
C PRO A 29 -37.02 32.70 -54.74
N ARG A 30 -37.46 31.79 -55.64
CA ARG A 30 -36.77 30.65 -56.36
C ARG A 30 -35.38 30.17 -55.86
N GLY A 31 -35.02 28.88 -55.81
CA GLY A 31 -35.60 27.58 -56.28
C GLY A 31 -34.58 26.42 -55.99
N GLN A 32 -34.57 25.20 -56.54
CA GLN A 32 -35.37 24.47 -57.56
C GLN A 32 -35.28 22.93 -57.29
N ARG A 33 -36.39 22.20 -57.12
CA ARG A 33 -36.98 21.17 -58.03
C ARG A 33 -36.14 19.94 -58.51
N GLY A 34 -36.65 18.75 -58.19
CA GLY A 34 -36.39 17.42 -58.81
C GLY A 34 -36.69 16.28 -57.80
N ALA A 35 -37.77 15.48 -57.77
CA ALA A 35 -38.66 14.88 -58.79
C ALA A 35 -37.90 13.90 -59.71
N ARG A 36 -38.20 12.59 -59.91
CA ARG A 36 -39.26 11.58 -59.57
C ARG A 36 -38.53 10.19 -59.53
N GLY A 37 -39.10 8.99 -59.28
CA GLY A 37 -40.43 8.47 -58.94
C GLY A 37 -40.56 6.99 -59.36
N GLN A 38 -41.47 6.24 -58.71
CA GLN A 38 -42.17 5.00 -59.15
C GLN A 38 -41.42 3.79 -59.77
N SER A 39 -41.50 2.65 -59.04
CA SER A 39 -41.89 1.29 -59.46
C SER A 39 -42.05 0.94 -60.96
N ASP A 40 -41.53 -0.23 -61.37
CA ASP A 40 -42.37 -1.44 -61.61
C ASP A 40 -41.51 -2.74 -61.64
N SER A 41 -42.20 -3.87 -61.77
CA SER A 41 -41.83 -5.27 -61.73
C SER A 41 -41.33 -5.86 -63.06
N GLY A 42 -40.75 -7.08 -63.02
CA GLY A 42 -40.53 -7.89 -64.23
C GLY A 42 -39.38 -8.91 -64.14
N ARG A 43 -39.70 -10.22 -64.18
CA ARG A 43 -38.70 -11.32 -64.34
C ARG A 43 -38.42 -11.56 -65.83
N GLY A 44 -37.19 -11.94 -66.21
CA GLY A 44 -36.89 -12.35 -67.60
C GLY A 44 -35.45 -12.76 -67.90
N ASP A 45 -35.10 -13.99 -67.49
CA ASP A 45 -34.09 -14.95 -68.01
C ASP A 45 -32.73 -14.55 -68.67
N SER A 46 -31.76 -15.42 -68.37
CA SER A 46 -30.35 -15.63 -68.76
C SER A 46 -29.70 -15.01 -70.01
N SER A 47 -28.46 -14.54 -69.82
CA SER A 47 -27.29 -15.07 -70.56
C SER A 47 -25.95 -14.82 -69.85
N ARG A 48 -25.00 -15.74 -70.10
CA ARG A 48 -23.74 -16.00 -69.36
C ARG A 48 -22.73 -14.83 -69.33
N GLY A 49 -22.11 -14.60 -68.17
CA GLY A 49 -20.89 -13.79 -68.03
C GLY A 49 -20.15 -14.04 -66.71
N ARG A 50 -19.10 -14.86 -66.72
CA ARG A 50 -18.28 -15.19 -65.53
C ARG A 50 -17.52 -13.96 -65.01
N ARG A 51 -17.66 -13.63 -63.73
CA ARG A 51 -16.72 -12.82 -62.92
C ARG A 51 -16.60 -13.43 -61.51
N PRO A 52 -15.45 -13.30 -60.84
CA PRO A 52 -15.08 -14.18 -59.72
C PRO A 52 -15.78 -13.83 -58.40
N ASP A 53 -15.88 -14.84 -57.55
CA ASP A 53 -16.58 -14.80 -56.26
C ASP A 53 -15.98 -13.79 -55.28
N ARG A 54 -16.88 -13.04 -54.63
CA ARG A 54 -16.60 -12.26 -53.42
C ARG A 54 -17.47 -12.89 -52.32
N PRO A 55 -16.90 -13.49 -51.25
CA PRO A 55 -17.66 -14.29 -50.30
C PRO A 55 -18.72 -13.46 -49.56
N GLY A 56 -19.78 -14.15 -49.14
CA GLY A 56 -21.04 -13.53 -48.73
C GLY A 56 -20.97 -12.68 -47.46
N ARG A 57 -21.89 -11.71 -47.37
CA ARG A 57 -22.22 -11.06 -46.11
C ARG A 57 -23.00 -12.02 -45.23
N GLU A 58 -22.33 -12.61 -44.24
CA GLU A 58 -23.03 -13.14 -43.08
C GLU A 58 -23.63 -11.98 -42.26
N ARG A 59 -24.83 -12.22 -41.71
CA ARG A 59 -25.41 -11.35 -40.69
C ARG A 59 -24.94 -11.87 -39.33
N GLY A 60 -23.95 -11.21 -38.75
CA GLY A 60 -23.44 -11.49 -37.39
C GLY A 60 -23.55 -10.25 -36.52
N ASP A 61 -24.10 -10.43 -35.32
CA ASP A 61 -24.27 -9.36 -34.32
C ASP A 61 -22.90 -8.87 -33.83
N GLY A 62 -22.61 -7.59 -34.10
CA GLY A 62 -21.27 -6.99 -34.01
C GLY A 62 -21.04 -6.16 -32.75
N GLY A 63 -21.55 -6.59 -31.60
CA GLY A 63 -21.19 -6.00 -30.31
C GLY A 63 -19.68 -6.15 -30.08
N ARG A 64 -18.96 -5.05 -29.86
CA ARG A 64 -17.52 -5.07 -29.54
C ARG A 64 -17.31 -5.85 -28.25
N ARG A 65 -16.81 -7.09 -28.37
CA ARG A 65 -16.41 -7.91 -27.23
C ARG A 65 -15.24 -7.22 -26.53
N GLN A 66 -15.37 -6.94 -25.23
CA GLN A 66 -14.22 -6.49 -24.45
C GLN A 66 -13.13 -7.59 -24.49
N PRO A 67 -11.91 -7.28 -24.97
CA PRO A 67 -10.76 -8.11 -24.64
C PRO A 67 -10.64 -8.09 -23.11
N GLY A 68 -10.54 -9.27 -22.52
CA GLY A 68 -10.23 -9.41 -21.10
C GLY A 68 -8.74 -9.70 -20.94
N PRO A 69 -8.27 -9.85 -19.70
CA PRO A 69 -6.93 -10.37 -19.42
C PRO A 69 -6.71 -11.73 -20.12
N PRO A 70 -5.46 -12.10 -20.41
CA PRO A 70 -5.14 -13.42 -20.94
C PRO A 70 -5.64 -14.52 -20.00
N LEU A 71 -6.08 -15.63 -20.56
CA LEU A 71 -6.43 -16.83 -19.80
C LEU A 71 -5.23 -17.79 -19.85
N PRO A 72 -4.64 -18.16 -18.70
CA PRO A 72 -3.59 -19.18 -18.64
C PRO A 72 -4.04 -20.52 -19.25
N ASP A 73 -3.09 -21.27 -19.81
CA ASP A 73 -3.36 -22.55 -20.49
C ASP A 73 -3.74 -23.69 -19.52
N ASP A 74 -3.33 -23.59 -18.24
CA ASP A 74 -3.66 -24.54 -17.18
C ASP A 74 -5.11 -24.44 -16.67
N VAL A 75 -5.77 -23.29 -16.90
CA VAL A 75 -7.11 -23.01 -16.38
C VAL A 75 -8.15 -23.72 -17.24
N ALA A 76 -8.92 -24.64 -16.67
CA ALA A 76 -9.96 -25.37 -17.39
C ALA A 76 -11.38 -25.01 -16.89
N ALA A 77 -12.37 -25.07 -17.77
CA ALA A 77 -13.76 -24.87 -17.37
C ALA A 77 -14.28 -25.95 -16.40
N SER A 78 -13.56 -27.07 -16.26
CA SER A 78 -13.80 -28.12 -15.25
C SER A 78 -13.53 -27.67 -13.82
N ASP A 79 -12.69 -26.67 -13.63
CA ASP A 79 -12.21 -26.21 -12.32
C ASP A 79 -13.26 -25.31 -11.65
N LEU A 80 -14.26 -24.87 -12.41
CA LEU A 80 -15.42 -24.15 -11.93
C LEU A 80 -16.41 -25.10 -11.29
N ASP A 81 -17.00 -24.66 -10.16
CA ASP A 81 -18.01 -25.40 -9.43
C ASP A 81 -19.10 -25.99 -10.35
N PRO A 82 -19.49 -27.27 -10.19
CA PRO A 82 -20.47 -27.94 -11.05
C PRO A 82 -21.84 -27.27 -11.13
N GLU A 83 -22.29 -26.58 -10.08
CA GLU A 83 -23.56 -25.85 -10.06
C GLU A 83 -23.44 -24.52 -10.82
N VAL A 84 -22.39 -23.74 -10.56
CA VAL A 84 -22.08 -22.51 -11.33
C VAL A 84 -21.96 -22.82 -12.83
N ARG A 85 -21.26 -23.90 -13.18
CA ARG A 85 -21.09 -24.37 -14.56
C ARG A 85 -22.41 -24.83 -15.20
N ARG A 86 -23.41 -25.22 -14.41
CA ARG A 86 -24.75 -25.59 -14.91
C ARG A 86 -25.53 -24.36 -15.39
N ASP A 87 -25.37 -23.21 -14.74
CA ASP A 87 -26.04 -21.96 -15.15
C ASP A 87 -25.47 -21.41 -16.48
N LEU A 88 -24.21 -21.72 -16.77
CA LEU A 88 -23.56 -21.40 -18.07
C LEU A 88 -24.10 -22.23 -19.25
N LEU A 89 -24.87 -23.30 -19.02
CA LEU A 89 -25.46 -24.12 -20.09
C LEU A 89 -26.50 -23.38 -20.96
N THR A 90 -26.87 -22.16 -20.56
CA THR A 90 -27.70 -21.24 -21.36
C THR A 90 -26.92 -20.56 -22.49
N LEU A 91 -25.59 -20.61 -22.46
CA LEU A 91 -24.68 -20.09 -23.49
C LEU A 91 -24.34 -21.19 -24.51
N ASP A 92 -23.84 -20.80 -25.69
CA ASP A 92 -23.22 -21.78 -26.60
C ASP A 92 -21.91 -22.32 -26.00
N LYS A 93 -21.53 -23.53 -26.42
CA LYS A 93 -20.39 -24.26 -25.82
C LYS A 93 -19.08 -23.48 -25.84
N ALA A 94 -18.80 -22.69 -26.88
CA ALA A 94 -17.54 -21.96 -27.00
C ALA A 94 -17.50 -20.73 -26.07
N ASN A 95 -18.60 -19.98 -25.97
CA ASN A 95 -18.69 -18.88 -25.01
C ASN A 95 -18.79 -19.38 -23.56
N ALA A 96 -19.48 -20.49 -23.30
CA ALA A 96 -19.56 -21.10 -21.96
C ALA A 96 -18.15 -21.48 -21.42
N GLU A 97 -17.31 -22.08 -22.26
CA GLU A 97 -15.92 -22.43 -21.91
C GLU A 97 -15.10 -21.19 -21.51
N ILE A 98 -15.13 -20.14 -22.33
CA ILE A 98 -14.36 -18.91 -22.08
C ILE A 98 -14.87 -18.17 -20.84
N VAL A 99 -16.19 -18.09 -20.66
CA VAL A 99 -16.81 -17.49 -19.47
C VAL A 99 -16.43 -18.28 -18.21
N ALA A 100 -16.49 -19.62 -18.26
CA ALA A 100 -16.11 -20.45 -17.14
C ALA A 100 -14.65 -20.24 -16.73
N LYS A 101 -13.71 -20.23 -17.69
CA LYS A 101 -12.29 -19.95 -17.42
C LYS A 101 -12.08 -18.56 -16.77
N HIS A 102 -12.79 -17.52 -17.23
CA HIS A 102 -12.72 -16.21 -16.55
C HIS A 102 -13.28 -16.28 -15.12
N LEU A 103 -14.39 -16.98 -14.86
CA LEU A 103 -14.93 -17.12 -13.50
C LEU A 103 -13.98 -17.91 -12.58
N VAL A 104 -13.28 -18.94 -13.07
CA VAL A 104 -12.22 -19.63 -12.31
C VAL A 104 -11.11 -18.66 -11.93
N MET A 105 -10.67 -17.79 -12.87
CA MET A 105 -9.68 -16.76 -12.55
C MET A 105 -10.19 -15.75 -11.52
N VAL A 106 -11.49 -15.38 -11.52
CA VAL A 106 -12.04 -14.59 -10.42
C VAL A 106 -11.87 -15.33 -9.09
N SER A 107 -12.25 -16.60 -9.01
CA SER A 107 -12.11 -17.39 -7.77
C SER A 107 -10.68 -17.56 -7.30
N ARG A 108 -9.69 -17.65 -8.21
CA ARG A 108 -8.26 -17.71 -7.85
C ARG A 108 -7.73 -16.36 -7.34
N LEU A 109 -8.15 -15.25 -7.95
CA LEU A 109 -7.58 -13.92 -7.72
C LEU A 109 -8.36 -13.04 -6.73
N LEU A 110 -9.54 -13.45 -6.26
CA LEU A 110 -10.49 -12.57 -5.56
C LEU A 110 -9.92 -11.90 -4.30
N LEU A 111 -9.03 -12.62 -3.58
CA LEU A 111 -8.43 -12.17 -2.33
C LEU A 111 -7.05 -11.52 -2.55
N GLU A 112 -6.24 -12.04 -3.48
CA GLU A 112 -4.86 -11.61 -3.71
C GLU A 112 -4.75 -10.44 -4.72
N GLU A 113 -5.52 -10.48 -5.81
CA GLU A 113 -5.50 -9.46 -6.88
C GLU A 113 -6.94 -9.03 -7.26
N PRO A 114 -7.70 -8.39 -6.36
CA PRO A 114 -9.12 -8.09 -6.59
C PRO A 114 -9.38 -7.19 -7.82
N ALA A 115 -8.44 -6.32 -8.18
CA ALA A 115 -8.52 -5.52 -9.40
C ALA A 115 -8.46 -6.38 -10.68
N LEU A 116 -7.53 -7.34 -10.75
CA LEU A 116 -7.40 -8.27 -11.88
C LEU A 116 -8.59 -9.25 -11.91
N ALA A 117 -9.03 -9.74 -10.74
CA ALA A 117 -10.23 -10.52 -10.59
C ALA A 117 -11.46 -9.80 -11.17
N LEU A 118 -11.60 -8.49 -10.92
CA LEU A 118 -12.64 -7.66 -11.52
C LEU A 118 -12.49 -7.53 -13.04
N GLU A 119 -11.27 -7.46 -13.60
CA GLU A 119 -11.10 -7.48 -15.06
C GLU A 119 -11.55 -8.81 -15.70
N HIS A 120 -11.23 -9.96 -15.09
CA HIS A 120 -11.76 -11.25 -15.52
C HIS A 120 -13.29 -11.30 -15.41
N ALA A 121 -13.86 -10.76 -14.33
CA ALA A 121 -15.31 -10.71 -14.14
C ALA A 121 -16.01 -9.76 -15.14
N ARG A 122 -15.44 -8.58 -15.43
CA ARG A 122 -15.88 -7.64 -16.47
C ARG A 122 -15.83 -8.32 -17.85
N ALA A 123 -14.79 -9.11 -18.15
CA ALA A 123 -14.66 -9.87 -19.38
C ALA A 123 -15.71 -11.00 -19.51
N ALA A 124 -16.00 -11.72 -18.43
CA ALA A 124 -17.07 -12.71 -18.36
C ALA A 124 -18.44 -12.06 -18.57
N ARG A 125 -18.75 -10.96 -17.86
CA ARG A 125 -19.97 -10.16 -18.01
C ARG A 125 -20.14 -9.65 -19.44
N GLY A 126 -19.07 -9.17 -20.09
CA GLY A 126 -19.10 -8.71 -21.47
C GLY A 126 -19.52 -9.79 -22.48
N ARG A 127 -19.39 -11.08 -22.12
CA ARG A 127 -19.82 -12.24 -22.93
C ARG A 127 -21.19 -12.78 -22.49
N ALA A 128 -21.53 -12.69 -21.20
CA ALA A 128 -22.67 -13.39 -20.59
C ALA A 128 -23.56 -12.51 -19.68
N SER A 129 -23.76 -11.23 -20.03
CA SER A 129 -24.51 -10.22 -19.24
C SER A 129 -25.99 -10.52 -18.89
N ARG A 130 -26.54 -11.67 -19.31
CA ARG A 130 -27.89 -12.15 -18.92
C ARG A 130 -27.88 -13.32 -17.95
N VAL A 131 -26.70 -13.86 -17.62
CA VAL A 131 -26.55 -14.96 -16.67
C VAL A 131 -26.45 -14.40 -15.26
N GLY A 132 -27.27 -14.92 -14.34
CA GLY A 132 -27.35 -14.44 -12.95
C GLY A 132 -26.00 -14.54 -12.23
N VAL A 133 -25.42 -15.75 -12.20
CA VAL A 133 -24.15 -15.99 -11.51
C VAL A 133 -22.98 -15.17 -12.06
N VAL A 134 -22.94 -14.90 -13.37
CA VAL A 134 -21.89 -14.03 -13.96
C VAL A 134 -21.98 -12.59 -13.46
N ARG A 135 -23.20 -12.08 -13.21
CA ARG A 135 -23.39 -10.76 -12.59
C ARG A 135 -23.11 -10.77 -11.10
N GLU A 136 -23.43 -11.87 -10.43
CA GLU A 136 -23.15 -12.07 -9.00
C GLU A 136 -21.63 -12.05 -8.76
N THR A 137 -20.87 -12.86 -9.51
CA THR A 137 -19.41 -12.86 -9.49
C THR A 137 -18.81 -11.50 -9.87
N ALA A 138 -19.36 -10.79 -10.88
CA ALA A 138 -18.91 -9.43 -11.21
C ALA A 138 -19.19 -8.41 -10.10
N GLY A 139 -20.32 -8.55 -9.39
CA GLY A 139 -20.64 -7.73 -8.23
C GLY A 139 -19.72 -7.99 -7.04
N ILE A 140 -19.41 -9.26 -6.75
CA ILE A 140 -18.49 -9.67 -5.68
C ILE A 140 -17.05 -9.27 -6.00
N ALA A 141 -16.58 -9.42 -7.25
CA ALA A 141 -15.27 -8.94 -7.65
C ALA A 141 -15.17 -7.40 -7.54
N ALA A 142 -16.21 -6.68 -7.96
CA ALA A 142 -16.27 -5.22 -7.80
C ALA A 142 -16.32 -4.79 -6.33
N TYR A 143 -16.93 -5.59 -5.46
CA TYR A 143 -16.96 -5.34 -4.01
C TYR A 143 -15.54 -5.38 -3.42
N ASN A 144 -14.80 -6.46 -3.68
CA ASN A 144 -13.44 -6.64 -3.18
C ASN A 144 -12.44 -5.64 -3.79
N ALA A 145 -12.69 -5.17 -5.02
CA ALA A 145 -11.92 -4.10 -5.65
C ALA A 145 -12.28 -2.68 -5.16
N GLY A 146 -13.24 -2.51 -4.23
CA GLY A 146 -13.71 -1.21 -3.75
C GLY A 146 -14.56 -0.40 -4.75
N GLU A 147 -15.00 -1.02 -5.84
CA GLU A 147 -15.78 -0.41 -6.92
C GLU A 147 -17.29 -0.41 -6.58
N TRP A 148 -17.64 0.23 -5.46
CA TRP A 148 -18.96 0.18 -4.82
C TRP A 148 -20.14 0.45 -5.77
N GLN A 149 -19.97 1.41 -6.70
CA GLN A 149 -21.01 1.78 -7.66
C GLN A 149 -21.22 0.71 -8.74
N GLU A 150 -20.16 0.01 -9.19
CA GLU A 150 -20.28 -1.12 -10.11
C GLU A 150 -20.83 -2.35 -9.37
N SER A 151 -20.33 -2.64 -8.16
CA SER A 151 -20.81 -3.73 -7.31
C SER A 151 -22.30 -3.63 -7.02
N ALA A 152 -22.78 -2.50 -6.51
CA ALA A 152 -24.20 -2.27 -6.25
C ALA A 152 -25.06 -2.39 -7.51
N THR A 153 -24.52 -2.04 -8.68
CA THR A 153 -25.22 -2.15 -9.97
C THR A 153 -25.36 -3.62 -10.40
N GLU A 154 -24.28 -4.39 -10.31
CA GLU A 154 -24.23 -5.80 -10.72
C GLU A 154 -24.96 -6.72 -9.74
N LEU A 155 -24.77 -6.56 -8.43
CA LEU A 155 -25.49 -7.33 -7.40
C LEU A 155 -27.02 -7.11 -7.48
N ARG A 156 -27.47 -5.87 -7.71
CA ARG A 156 -28.90 -5.59 -7.98
C ARG A 156 -29.39 -6.21 -9.28
N ALA A 157 -28.53 -6.32 -10.30
CA ALA A 157 -28.87 -6.96 -11.55
C ALA A 157 -28.91 -8.49 -11.42
N ALA A 158 -27.99 -9.09 -10.67
CA ALA A 158 -28.01 -10.50 -10.27
C ALA A 158 -29.29 -10.82 -9.51
N ARG A 159 -29.62 -10.07 -8.44
CA ARG A 159 -30.85 -10.26 -7.66
C ARG A 159 -32.14 -10.14 -8.50
N ARG A 160 -32.20 -9.26 -9.50
CA ARG A 160 -33.34 -9.19 -10.44
C ARG A 160 -33.48 -10.40 -11.36
N ILE A 161 -32.39 -11.16 -11.58
CA ILE A 161 -32.38 -12.38 -12.41
C ILE A 161 -32.67 -13.62 -11.55
N THR A 162 -32.01 -13.74 -10.40
CA THR A 162 -32.05 -14.94 -9.54
C THR A 162 -33.14 -14.90 -8.47
N GLY A 163 -33.58 -13.71 -8.06
CA GLY A 163 -34.39 -13.52 -6.86
C GLY A 163 -33.62 -13.72 -5.55
N ASN A 164 -32.29 -13.85 -5.60
CA ASN A 164 -31.48 -14.16 -4.42
C ASN A 164 -31.35 -12.93 -3.49
N ASN A 165 -32.06 -12.98 -2.36
CA ASN A 165 -32.00 -11.94 -1.33
C ASN A 165 -30.76 -12.04 -0.42
N ALA A 166 -29.97 -13.11 -0.48
CA ALA A 166 -28.69 -13.21 0.24
C ALA A 166 -27.68 -12.13 -0.18
N LEU A 167 -27.86 -11.50 -1.34
CA LEU A 167 -27.04 -10.37 -1.82
C LEU A 167 -27.38 -9.03 -1.17
N LEU A 168 -28.44 -8.95 -0.35
CA LEU A 168 -28.88 -7.69 0.25
C LEU A 168 -27.85 -7.05 1.21
N PRO A 169 -27.12 -7.78 2.08
CA PRO A 169 -26.12 -7.19 2.95
C PRO A 169 -25.03 -6.47 2.16
N LEU A 170 -24.41 -7.12 1.15
CA LEU A 170 -23.40 -6.49 0.29
C LEU A 170 -23.96 -5.28 -0.47
N ILE A 171 -25.21 -5.33 -0.93
CA ILE A 171 -25.85 -4.17 -1.60
C ILE A 171 -26.09 -3.01 -0.63
N ALA A 172 -26.40 -3.28 0.64
CA ALA A 172 -26.53 -2.27 1.67
C ALA A 172 -25.16 -1.68 2.04
N ASP A 173 -24.13 -2.52 2.17
CA ASP A 173 -22.77 -2.08 2.46
C ASP A 173 -22.18 -1.23 1.32
N CYS A 174 -22.46 -1.59 0.05
CA CYS A 174 -22.11 -0.72 -1.08
C CYS A 174 -22.75 0.67 -1.01
N GLU A 175 -23.98 0.83 -0.50
CA GLU A 175 -24.56 2.17 -0.31
C GLU A 175 -23.89 2.91 0.86
N ARG A 176 -23.44 2.18 1.90
CA ARG A 176 -22.61 2.74 2.99
C ARG A 176 -21.28 3.28 2.42
N GLY A 177 -20.56 2.46 1.65
CA GLY A 177 -19.32 2.84 0.94
C GLY A 177 -19.48 3.94 -0.12
N LEU A 178 -20.72 4.21 -0.59
CA LEU A 178 -21.06 5.35 -1.46
C LEU A 178 -21.47 6.61 -0.67
N GLY A 179 -21.32 6.62 0.66
CA GLY A 179 -21.68 7.75 1.53
C GLY A 179 -23.19 7.92 1.70
N ARG A 180 -23.96 6.83 1.65
CA ARG A 180 -25.44 6.80 1.85
C ARG A 180 -25.85 5.79 2.93
N PRO A 181 -25.33 5.89 4.17
CA PRO A 181 -25.64 4.95 5.24
C PRO A 181 -27.15 4.87 5.56
N GLU A 182 -27.89 5.95 5.39
CA GLU A 182 -29.36 5.96 5.50
C GLU A 182 -30.02 4.96 4.57
N ARG A 183 -29.47 4.77 3.36
CA ARG A 183 -30.00 3.82 2.38
C ARG A 183 -29.69 2.36 2.76
N ALA A 184 -28.57 2.11 3.44
CA ALA A 184 -28.26 0.81 4.02
C ALA A 184 -29.27 0.43 5.12
N VAL A 185 -29.58 1.38 6.02
CA VAL A 185 -30.60 1.22 7.08
C VAL A 185 -32.00 0.99 6.49
N GLU A 186 -32.37 1.70 5.41
CA GLU A 186 -33.63 1.44 4.70
C GLU A 186 -33.71 0.04 4.09
N ILE A 187 -32.60 -0.49 3.55
CA ILE A 187 -32.55 -1.85 2.99
C ILE A 187 -32.70 -2.89 4.10
N ALA A 188 -31.97 -2.75 5.20
CA ALA A 188 -32.05 -3.63 6.37
C ALA A 188 -33.46 -3.69 6.97
N ARG A 189 -34.12 -2.52 7.06
CA ARG A 189 -35.49 -2.38 7.58
C ARG A 189 -36.59 -2.63 6.54
N GLY A 190 -36.25 -2.97 5.30
CA GLY A 190 -37.22 -3.38 4.28
C GLY A 190 -37.83 -4.75 4.58
N ASP A 191 -38.93 -5.09 3.91
CA ASP A 191 -39.55 -6.43 4.07
C ASP A 191 -38.60 -7.55 3.64
N GLU A 192 -37.83 -7.34 2.57
CA GLU A 192 -36.83 -8.31 2.11
C GLU A 192 -35.67 -8.47 3.12
N GLY A 193 -35.19 -7.36 3.72
CA GLY A 193 -34.13 -7.38 4.73
C GLY A 193 -34.57 -8.06 6.03
N ARG A 194 -35.78 -7.75 6.52
CA ARG A 194 -36.40 -8.43 7.68
C ARG A 194 -36.73 -9.90 7.43
N ALA A 195 -36.84 -10.33 6.16
CA ALA A 195 -37.12 -11.71 5.80
C ALA A 195 -35.88 -12.61 5.80
N LEU A 196 -34.66 -12.03 5.83
CA LEU A 196 -33.40 -12.78 5.95
C LEU A 196 -33.39 -13.63 7.21
N ARG A 197 -32.61 -14.72 7.17
CA ARG A 197 -32.41 -15.67 8.28
C ARG A 197 -30.93 -16.03 8.35
N GLY A 198 -30.55 -16.80 9.38
CA GLY A 198 -29.19 -17.36 9.48
C GLY A 198 -28.10 -16.30 9.39
N GLU A 199 -27.05 -16.66 8.66
CA GLU A 199 -25.86 -15.86 8.44
C GLU A 199 -26.16 -14.56 7.69
N GLU A 200 -27.02 -14.59 6.66
CA GLU A 200 -27.38 -13.41 5.88
C GLU A 200 -28.10 -12.35 6.71
N ALA A 201 -28.86 -12.78 7.72
CA ALA A 201 -29.47 -11.86 8.69
C ALA A 201 -28.44 -11.28 9.67
N THR A 202 -27.42 -12.07 10.07
CA THR A 202 -26.33 -11.59 10.93
C THR A 202 -25.50 -10.54 10.18
N GLU A 203 -25.09 -10.83 8.94
CA GLU A 203 -24.43 -9.88 8.03
C GLU A 203 -25.24 -8.59 7.85
N MET A 204 -26.54 -8.68 7.58
CA MET A 204 -27.40 -7.50 7.44
C MET A 204 -27.39 -6.62 8.70
N ARG A 205 -27.32 -7.20 9.90
CA ARG A 205 -27.27 -6.44 11.15
C ARG A 205 -25.91 -5.82 11.42
N ILE A 206 -24.81 -6.50 11.05
CA ILE A 206 -23.46 -5.91 11.04
C ILE A 206 -23.44 -4.68 10.12
N VAL A 207 -23.99 -4.81 8.91
CA VAL A 207 -24.09 -3.70 7.95
C VAL A 207 -24.99 -2.56 8.44
N GLU A 208 -26.15 -2.85 9.05
CA GLU A 208 -27.02 -1.83 9.64
C GLU A 208 -26.36 -1.13 10.83
N ALA A 209 -25.60 -1.86 11.66
CA ALA A 209 -24.88 -1.30 12.80
C ALA A 209 -23.76 -0.35 12.35
N GLY A 210 -22.94 -0.74 11.37
CA GLY A 210 -21.95 0.14 10.75
C GLY A 210 -22.60 1.40 10.17
N ALA A 211 -23.69 1.26 9.42
CA ALA A 211 -24.42 2.40 8.88
C ALA A 211 -25.01 3.33 9.95
N ARG A 212 -25.37 2.82 11.14
CA ARG A 212 -25.78 3.64 12.28
C ARG A 212 -24.60 4.38 12.92
N ILE A 213 -23.41 3.78 12.97
CA ILE A 213 -22.20 4.46 13.44
C ILE A 213 -21.85 5.63 12.51
N ASP A 214 -21.89 5.43 11.19
CA ASP A 214 -21.64 6.49 10.19
C ASP A 214 -22.64 7.66 10.27
N LEU A 215 -23.87 7.38 10.71
CA LEU A 215 -24.91 8.39 10.98
C LEU A 215 -24.76 9.11 12.33
N GLY A 216 -23.75 8.76 13.13
CA GLY A 216 -23.57 9.29 14.49
C GLY A 216 -24.58 8.73 15.51
N GLU A 217 -25.05 7.50 15.31
CA GLU A 217 -26.05 6.82 16.16
C GLU A 217 -25.51 5.53 16.84
N PRO A 218 -24.35 5.55 17.54
CA PRO A 218 -23.67 4.34 17.99
C PRO A 218 -24.46 3.53 19.04
N GLU A 219 -25.23 4.16 19.94
CA GLU A 219 -26.10 3.43 20.88
C GLU A 219 -27.18 2.63 20.13
N LYS A 220 -27.64 3.14 18.99
CA LYS A 220 -28.57 2.42 18.13
C LYS A 220 -27.88 1.28 17.39
N ALA A 221 -26.59 1.38 17.08
CA ALA A 221 -25.81 0.29 16.51
C ALA A 221 -25.67 -0.87 17.53
N VAL A 222 -25.30 -0.55 18.77
CA VAL A 222 -25.28 -1.48 19.92
C VAL A 222 -26.61 -2.22 20.03
N VAL A 223 -27.75 -1.51 20.05
CA VAL A 223 -29.09 -2.12 20.18
C VAL A 223 -29.45 -3.03 18.98
N THR A 224 -28.98 -2.72 17.77
CA THR A 224 -29.18 -3.60 16.60
C THR A 224 -28.45 -4.93 16.75
N LEU A 225 -27.24 -4.92 17.31
CA LEU A 225 -26.41 -6.12 17.48
C LEU A 225 -26.78 -6.93 18.74
N GLN A 226 -27.24 -6.27 19.81
CA GLN A 226 -27.76 -6.93 21.02
C GLN A 226 -28.98 -7.83 20.76
N ALA A 227 -29.68 -7.66 19.63
CA ALA A 227 -30.76 -8.54 19.23
C ALA A 227 -30.27 -9.95 18.82
N GLU A 228 -28.97 -10.12 18.55
CA GLU A 228 -28.38 -11.40 18.20
C GLU A 228 -27.94 -12.23 19.40
N ASN A 229 -27.68 -13.51 19.13
CA ASN A 229 -27.20 -14.47 20.11
C ASN A 229 -25.71 -14.24 20.43
N LEU A 230 -25.42 -13.15 21.13
CA LEU A 230 -24.09 -12.79 21.64
C LEU A 230 -23.70 -13.71 22.81
N LYS A 231 -23.15 -14.90 22.52
CA LYS A 231 -22.63 -15.83 23.54
C LYS A 231 -21.10 -15.96 23.47
N PRO A 232 -20.36 -15.51 24.50
CA PRO A 232 -18.93 -15.81 24.67
C PRO A 232 -18.61 -17.30 24.50
N GLY A 233 -17.44 -17.59 23.93
CA GLY A 233 -16.96 -18.96 23.69
C GLY A 233 -17.54 -19.64 22.44
N GLN A 234 -18.31 -18.94 21.61
CA GLN A 234 -18.53 -19.36 20.22
C GLN A 234 -17.28 -19.05 19.38
N VAL A 235 -16.94 -19.92 18.43
CA VAL A 235 -15.79 -19.78 17.52
C VAL A 235 -16.22 -19.86 16.05
N GLY A 236 -15.40 -19.30 15.17
CA GLY A 236 -15.61 -19.23 13.72
C GLY A 236 -15.90 -17.83 13.20
N THR A 237 -15.80 -17.69 11.88
CA THR A 237 -15.90 -16.45 11.08
C THR A 237 -17.10 -15.56 11.45
N GLY A 238 -18.30 -16.16 11.54
CA GLY A 238 -19.54 -15.45 11.86
C GLY A 238 -19.56 -14.86 13.28
N PRO A 239 -19.35 -15.67 14.34
CA PRO A 239 -19.16 -15.18 15.70
C PRO A 239 -18.08 -14.10 15.83
N ALA A 240 -16.89 -14.30 15.24
CA ALA A 240 -15.78 -13.34 15.29
C ALA A 240 -16.21 -11.97 14.74
N ARG A 241 -16.75 -11.93 13.50
CA ARG A 241 -17.21 -10.69 12.86
C ARG A 241 -18.38 -10.03 13.59
N LEU A 242 -19.30 -10.81 14.17
CA LEU A 242 -20.39 -10.28 15.00
C LEU A 242 -19.89 -9.65 16.30
N PHE A 243 -18.96 -10.31 17.00
CA PHE A 243 -18.39 -9.81 18.25
C PHE A 243 -17.52 -8.57 18.00
N TYR A 244 -16.73 -8.56 16.92
CA TYR A 244 -15.95 -7.39 16.50
C TYR A 244 -16.85 -6.18 16.21
N ALA A 245 -17.91 -6.38 15.43
CA ALA A 245 -18.87 -5.31 15.11
C ALA A 245 -19.56 -4.77 16.38
N TYR A 246 -19.85 -5.65 17.34
CA TYR A 246 -20.45 -5.25 18.61
C TYR A 246 -19.47 -4.51 19.53
N ALA A 247 -18.22 -4.95 19.60
CA ALA A 247 -17.14 -4.27 20.30
C ALA A 247 -16.88 -2.87 19.73
N SER A 248 -16.88 -2.74 18.40
CA SER A 248 -16.76 -1.47 17.68
C SER A 248 -17.92 -0.52 17.97
N ALA A 249 -19.16 -1.04 17.99
CA ALA A 249 -20.33 -0.24 18.34
C ALA A 249 -20.31 0.22 19.82
N LEU A 250 -19.82 -0.63 20.73
CA LEU A 250 -19.61 -0.27 22.14
C LEU A 250 -18.57 0.84 22.27
N TYR A 251 -17.43 0.73 21.58
CA TYR A 251 -16.38 1.76 21.57
C TYR A 251 -16.92 3.10 21.08
N ALA A 252 -17.59 3.11 19.92
CA ALA A 252 -18.19 4.31 19.35
C ALA A 252 -19.26 4.97 20.26
N SER A 253 -19.90 4.19 21.15
CA SER A 253 -20.84 4.69 22.17
C SER A 253 -20.16 5.12 23.50
N GLY A 254 -18.82 5.17 23.55
CA GLY A 254 -18.04 5.52 24.75
C GLY A 254 -17.98 4.43 25.82
N ARG A 255 -18.43 3.20 25.53
CA ARG A 255 -18.48 2.07 26.48
C ARG A 255 -17.21 1.23 26.39
N ARG A 256 -16.07 1.87 26.70
CA ARG A 256 -14.70 1.33 26.49
C ARG A 256 -14.46 -0.02 27.18
N ASP A 257 -14.75 -0.16 28.48
CA ASP A 257 -14.50 -1.40 29.23
C ASP A 257 -15.27 -2.62 28.66
N GLU A 258 -16.52 -2.37 28.23
CA GLU A 258 -17.33 -3.39 27.57
C GLU A 258 -16.82 -3.68 26.16
N SER A 259 -16.35 -2.66 25.43
CA SER A 259 -15.72 -2.84 24.12
C SER A 259 -14.48 -3.73 24.20
N ILE A 260 -13.55 -3.47 25.13
CA ILE A 260 -12.37 -4.31 25.39
C ILE A 260 -12.80 -5.76 25.65
N THR A 261 -13.80 -5.96 26.52
CA THR A 261 -14.35 -7.29 26.81
C THR A 261 -14.88 -7.98 25.55
N TRP A 262 -15.53 -7.25 24.64
CA TRP A 262 -16.08 -7.82 23.40
C TRP A 262 -15.05 -7.99 22.28
N PHE A 263 -13.98 -7.19 22.23
CA PHE A 263 -12.82 -7.45 21.36
C PHE A 263 -12.05 -8.70 21.82
N MET A 264 -11.92 -8.95 23.13
CA MET A 264 -11.36 -10.22 23.64
C MET A 264 -12.22 -11.42 23.21
N ASN A 265 -13.55 -11.27 23.23
CA ASN A 265 -14.45 -12.32 22.73
C ASN A 265 -14.34 -12.49 21.20
N ALA A 266 -14.12 -11.42 20.45
CA ALA A 266 -13.91 -11.47 19.00
C ALA A 266 -12.61 -12.22 18.66
N ALA A 267 -11.48 -11.83 19.25
CA ALA A 267 -10.20 -12.51 19.09
C ALA A 267 -10.29 -14.00 19.47
N ALA A 268 -10.87 -14.32 20.63
CA ALA A 268 -11.06 -15.71 21.06
C ALA A 268 -12.01 -16.53 20.16
N ALA A 269 -12.85 -15.87 19.35
CA ALA A 269 -13.70 -16.53 18.36
C ALA A 269 -13.00 -16.70 17.00
N ASP A 270 -11.95 -15.93 16.72
CA ASP A 270 -11.37 -15.75 15.40
C ASP A 270 -10.29 -16.79 15.06
N VAL A 271 -10.75 -18.03 14.82
CA VAL A 271 -9.88 -19.15 14.47
C VAL A 271 -9.37 -19.13 13.02
N GLU A 272 -9.78 -18.16 12.21
CA GLU A 272 -9.42 -18.01 10.79
C GLU A 272 -8.68 -16.69 10.50
N ASP A 273 -8.42 -15.86 11.54
CA ASP A 273 -7.73 -14.57 11.45
C ASP A 273 -8.43 -13.59 10.47
N VAL A 274 -9.76 -13.49 10.59
CA VAL A 274 -10.63 -12.68 9.70
C VAL A 274 -10.99 -11.29 10.25
N THR A 275 -10.49 -10.93 11.43
CA THR A 275 -10.68 -9.64 12.09
C THR A 275 -9.41 -9.18 12.81
N ASP A 276 -9.15 -7.88 12.82
CA ASP A 276 -8.04 -7.23 13.57
C ASP A 276 -8.33 -7.11 15.09
N ALA A 277 -9.09 -8.05 15.66
CA ALA A 277 -9.56 -7.95 17.06
C ALA A 277 -8.42 -7.87 18.08
N GLU A 278 -7.33 -8.62 17.88
CA GLU A 278 -6.16 -8.57 18.75
C GLU A 278 -5.42 -7.24 18.65
N PHE A 279 -5.31 -6.68 17.43
CA PHE A 279 -4.72 -5.36 17.22
C PHE A 279 -5.55 -4.26 17.91
N ARG A 280 -6.88 -4.33 17.83
CA ARG A 280 -7.79 -3.40 18.56
C ARG A 280 -7.64 -3.48 20.07
N LEU A 281 -7.36 -4.65 20.64
CA LEU A 281 -7.07 -4.76 22.07
C LEU A 281 -5.78 -4.06 22.45
N THR A 282 -4.75 -4.14 21.61
CA THR A 282 -3.47 -3.45 21.83
C THR A 282 -3.62 -1.94 21.70
N GLU A 283 -4.34 -1.43 20.69
CA GLU A 283 -4.70 -0.01 20.59
C GLU A 283 -5.41 0.47 21.86
N LEU A 284 -6.45 -0.26 22.29
CA LEU A 284 -7.22 0.10 23.48
C LEU A 284 -6.38 0.03 24.75
N ALA A 285 -5.49 -0.95 24.92
CA ALA A 285 -4.62 -1.04 26.10
C ALA A 285 -3.66 0.17 26.23
N ASN A 286 -3.25 0.76 25.10
CA ASN A 286 -2.36 1.93 25.09
C ASN A 286 -3.06 3.23 25.53
N ASP A 287 -4.40 3.32 25.39
CA ASP A 287 -5.20 4.45 25.93
C ASP A 287 -5.22 4.51 27.47
N ASP A 288 -4.86 3.43 28.20
CA ASP A 288 -4.80 3.42 29.67
C ASP A 288 -3.47 3.96 30.24
N ALA A 289 -2.53 4.43 29.39
CA ALA A 289 -1.38 5.18 29.86
C ALA A 289 -1.86 6.45 30.59
N PRO A 290 -1.61 6.63 31.89
CA PRO A 290 -2.25 7.68 32.67
C PRO A 290 -1.79 9.06 32.18
N VAL A 291 -2.70 9.76 31.51
CA VAL A 291 -2.59 11.21 31.31
C VAL A 291 -2.58 11.83 32.70
N GLY A 292 -1.41 12.38 33.09
CA GLY A 292 -1.24 13.01 34.39
C GLY A 292 -2.09 14.26 34.53
N ASP A 293 -3.24 14.14 35.20
CA ASP A 293 -4.06 15.26 35.67
C ASP A 293 -3.30 16.04 36.76
N ASP A 294 -2.40 16.94 36.35
CA ASP A 294 -1.71 17.90 37.24
C ASP A 294 -2.14 19.35 36.94
N GLU A 295 -3.46 19.59 36.91
CA GLU A 295 -4.03 20.89 37.33
C GLU A 295 -4.35 20.87 38.83
N GLN A 296 -3.32 20.96 39.68
CA GLN A 296 -3.43 21.66 40.97
C GLN A 296 -2.09 22.01 41.63
N ALA A 297 -1.89 23.31 41.86
CA ALA A 297 -0.77 23.81 42.65
C ALA A 297 -1.04 23.64 44.15
N VAL A 298 -0.09 23.06 44.89
CA VAL A 298 0.13 23.29 46.34
C VAL A 298 1.59 23.04 46.73
N ASP A 299 2.03 23.74 47.78
CA ASP A 299 3.40 23.71 48.33
C ASP A 299 3.89 22.31 48.73
N GLY A 300 5.19 22.07 48.54
CA GLY A 300 5.84 20.80 48.88
C GLY A 300 6.31 20.66 50.33
N VAL A 301 6.58 19.42 50.73
CA VAL A 301 7.41 19.02 51.89
C VAL A 301 8.15 17.72 51.55
N ASP A 302 9.38 17.56 52.06
CA ASP A 302 10.18 16.31 52.00
C ASP A 302 9.42 15.04 52.38
N VAL A 303 9.72 13.92 51.72
CA VAL A 303 9.70 12.59 52.36
C VAL A 303 10.90 11.75 51.92
N LEU A 304 11.56 11.12 52.91
CA LEU A 304 12.68 10.18 52.74
C LEU A 304 12.19 8.74 52.51
N ALA A 305 13.11 7.86 52.11
CA ALA A 305 13.05 6.39 52.09
C ALA A 305 12.14 5.74 53.17
N ASP A 306 11.52 4.57 52.94
CA ASP A 306 12.19 3.27 52.77
C ASP A 306 11.19 2.14 52.42
N SER A 307 11.71 0.96 52.04
CA SER A 307 11.15 -0.43 52.00
C SER A 307 9.65 -0.68 52.28
N ALA A 308 8.95 -1.63 51.63
CA ALA A 308 9.32 -3.06 51.62
C ALA A 308 8.39 -3.93 50.72
N VAL A 309 8.82 -5.16 50.48
CA VAL A 309 8.18 -6.21 49.67
C VAL A 309 7.03 -6.92 50.41
N SER A 310 5.97 -7.34 49.72
CA SER A 310 5.09 -8.44 50.16
C SER A 310 4.42 -9.16 48.98
N GLU A 311 4.27 -10.48 49.10
CA GLU A 311 3.83 -11.41 48.06
C GLU A 311 2.30 -11.47 47.85
N ALA A 312 1.87 -12.01 46.70
CA ALA A 312 0.48 -12.38 46.41
C ALA A 312 0.07 -13.68 47.12
N PRO A 313 -1.25 -13.99 47.18
CA PRO A 313 -1.68 -15.28 46.64
C PRO A 313 -3.02 -15.24 45.85
N ALA A 314 -3.38 -16.39 45.28
CA ALA A 314 -4.32 -16.54 44.18
C ALA A 314 -5.81 -16.74 44.54
N ALA A 315 -6.62 -16.52 43.50
CA ALA A 315 -8.00 -16.93 43.21
C ALA A 315 -8.79 -17.87 44.15
N GLU A 316 -10.07 -17.53 44.38
CA GLU A 316 -11.18 -18.48 44.47
C GLU A 316 -12.42 -17.96 43.70
N SER A 317 -13.24 -18.90 43.18
CA SER A 317 -14.43 -18.58 42.37
C SER A 317 -15.68 -18.37 43.22
N SER A 318 -16.58 -17.47 42.78
CA SER A 318 -17.90 -17.29 43.39
C SER A 318 -19.01 -17.34 42.32
N SER A 319 -19.81 -18.41 42.37
CA SER A 319 -21.02 -18.58 41.55
C SER A 319 -22.22 -17.82 42.14
N ALA A 320 -22.97 -17.09 41.32
CA ALA A 320 -24.24 -16.47 41.71
C ALA A 320 -25.41 -17.03 40.87
N GLU A 321 -26.54 -17.31 41.54
CA GLU A 321 -27.75 -17.91 40.97
C GLU A 321 -28.64 -16.90 40.20
N PRO A 322 -29.51 -17.36 39.28
CA PRO A 322 -30.29 -16.48 38.40
C PRO A 322 -31.55 -15.91 39.07
N VAL A 323 -31.90 -14.67 38.72
CA VAL A 323 -33.17 -14.03 39.14
C VAL A 323 -34.23 -14.17 38.04
N SER A 324 -35.30 -14.89 38.36
CA SER A 324 -36.48 -15.07 37.50
C SER A 324 -37.49 -13.92 37.70
N VAL A 325 -38.01 -13.33 36.62
CA VAL A 325 -39.23 -12.50 36.67
C VAL A 325 -40.13 -12.81 35.46
N GLU A 326 -41.43 -12.99 35.72
CA GLU A 326 -42.48 -13.37 34.76
C GLU A 326 -43.06 -12.19 33.95
N PRO A 327 -43.79 -12.44 32.84
CA PRO A 327 -44.18 -11.43 31.87
C PRO A 327 -45.47 -10.66 32.23
N ALA A 328 -45.59 -9.43 31.71
CA ALA A 328 -46.81 -8.61 31.75
C ALA A 328 -47.51 -8.55 30.37
N ALA A 329 -48.84 -8.44 30.39
CA ALA A 329 -49.71 -8.70 29.23
C ALA A 329 -50.04 -7.48 28.35
N ALA A 330 -50.58 -7.74 27.15
CA ALA A 330 -51.31 -6.78 26.30
C ALA A 330 -52.64 -6.35 26.98
N GLU A 331 -53.40 -5.33 26.58
CA GLU A 331 -53.76 -4.67 25.30
C GLU A 331 -54.37 -3.26 25.67
N PRO A 332 -55.06 -2.43 24.84
CA PRO A 332 -55.40 -2.50 23.41
C PRO A 332 -55.12 -1.20 22.58
N ALA A 333 -55.49 -1.22 21.29
CA ALA A 333 -55.31 -0.13 20.33
C ALA A 333 -56.43 0.95 20.33
N ALA A 334 -56.12 2.16 19.79
CA ALA A 334 -57.11 3.17 19.42
C ALA A 334 -56.67 4.10 18.26
N ALA A 335 -57.41 4.02 17.15
CA ALA A 335 -57.78 5.05 16.15
C ALA A 335 -56.74 5.98 15.46
N GLU A 336 -56.84 6.05 14.12
CA GLU A 336 -56.30 7.09 13.23
C GLU A 336 -56.90 8.49 13.49
N PRO A 337 -56.31 9.56 12.93
CA PRO A 337 -56.98 10.17 11.77
C PRO A 337 -56.06 10.54 10.60
N ALA A 338 -56.66 10.79 9.43
CA ALA A 338 -55.99 10.92 8.14
C ALA A 338 -55.81 12.36 7.61
N ALA A 339 -54.98 12.45 6.55
CA ALA A 339 -54.91 13.47 5.48
C ALA A 339 -54.25 14.83 5.76
N ALA A 340 -53.17 15.12 5.01
CA ALA A 340 -53.17 16.13 3.94
C ALA A 340 -51.86 16.13 3.12
N GLU A 341 -51.94 15.96 1.80
CA GLU A 341 -50.85 16.34 0.87
C GLU A 341 -50.89 17.86 0.59
N PRO A 342 -49.72 18.46 0.32
CA PRO A 342 -49.62 19.52 -0.70
C PRO A 342 -48.59 19.20 -1.78
N ALA A 343 -48.84 19.67 -3.00
CA ALA A 343 -48.05 19.38 -4.19
C ALA A 343 -47.17 20.56 -4.66
N ALA A 344 -46.33 20.30 -5.68
CA ALA A 344 -45.50 21.21 -6.47
C ALA A 344 -44.15 21.64 -5.81
N ALA A 345 -43.04 21.85 -6.55
CA ALA A 345 -42.81 21.85 -8.00
C ALA A 345 -41.36 21.43 -8.38
N GLU A 346 -41.16 20.95 -9.60
CA GLU A 346 -39.83 20.88 -10.25
C GLU A 346 -39.34 22.28 -10.68
N PRO A 347 -38.02 22.51 -10.66
CA PRO A 347 -37.36 23.42 -11.58
C PRO A 347 -36.41 22.69 -12.55
N ALA A 348 -36.42 23.14 -13.80
CA ALA A 348 -35.71 22.54 -14.93
C ALA A 348 -34.17 22.54 -14.80
N ALA A 349 -33.54 21.50 -15.35
CA ALA A 349 -32.10 21.48 -15.61
C ALA A 349 -31.72 22.50 -16.71
N ALA A 350 -30.58 23.16 -16.53
CA ALA A 350 -29.95 24.00 -17.54
C ALA A 350 -28.60 23.39 -17.96
N GLU A 351 -28.40 23.19 -19.26
CA GLU A 351 -27.09 22.83 -19.83
C GLU A 351 -26.11 24.01 -19.75
N PRO A 352 -24.85 23.79 -19.37
CA PRO A 352 -23.74 24.63 -19.80
C PRO A 352 -23.12 24.06 -21.09
N ALA A 353 -22.91 24.93 -22.08
CA ALA A 353 -22.34 24.57 -23.37
C ALA A 353 -20.85 24.21 -23.29
N ALA A 354 -20.38 23.43 -24.26
CA ALA A 354 -18.95 23.16 -24.47
C ALA A 354 -18.19 24.48 -24.76
N GLY A 355 -17.20 24.77 -23.92
CA GLY A 355 -16.21 25.82 -24.15
C GLY A 355 -14.83 25.18 -24.42
N GLU A 356 -14.11 25.71 -25.40
CA GLU A 356 -12.81 25.20 -25.82
C GLU A 356 -11.74 25.42 -24.74
N SER A 357 -10.93 24.39 -24.45
CA SER A 357 -9.75 24.52 -23.59
C SER A 357 -8.69 25.40 -24.27
N PRO A 358 -8.16 26.45 -23.60
CA PRO A 358 -6.97 27.13 -24.08
C PRO A 358 -5.72 26.29 -23.79
N GLU A 359 -4.92 26.01 -24.82
CA GLU A 359 -3.59 25.42 -24.66
C GLU A 359 -2.69 26.34 -23.85
N LEU A 360 -2.11 25.83 -22.75
CA LEU A 360 -1.02 26.48 -22.03
C LEU A 360 0.30 26.21 -22.77
N PRO A 361 1.09 27.24 -23.11
CA PRO A 361 2.34 27.05 -23.83
C PRO A 361 3.41 26.43 -22.90
N ALA A 362 4.09 25.39 -23.38
CA ALA A 362 5.21 24.78 -22.67
C ALA A 362 6.37 25.78 -22.51
N ALA A 363 6.57 26.29 -21.29
CA ALA A 363 7.70 27.13 -20.95
C ALA A 363 8.97 26.26 -20.77
N LYS A 364 9.87 26.30 -21.76
CA LYS A 364 11.23 25.79 -21.58
C LYS A 364 11.98 26.66 -20.58
N VAL A 365 12.15 26.19 -19.35
CA VAL A 365 13.12 26.73 -18.41
C VAL A 365 14.45 26.03 -18.68
N ALA A 366 15.40 26.75 -19.27
CA ALA A 366 16.77 26.28 -19.33
C ALA A 366 17.41 26.54 -17.95
N ALA A 367 17.83 25.49 -17.26
CA ALA A 367 18.70 25.63 -16.10
C ALA A 367 20.10 26.02 -16.58
N GLU A 368 20.62 27.16 -16.12
CA GLU A 368 22.03 27.48 -16.23
C GLU A 368 22.80 26.67 -15.17
N PRO A 369 24.00 26.13 -15.48
CA PRO A 369 24.73 25.26 -14.56
C PRO A 369 25.27 26.04 -13.36
N VAL A 370 25.01 25.52 -12.16
CA VAL A 370 25.64 26.00 -10.92
C VAL A 370 27.10 25.54 -10.93
N VAL A 371 28.04 26.48 -10.81
CA VAL A 371 29.48 26.20 -10.77
C VAL A 371 29.85 25.64 -9.40
N ALA A 372 30.42 24.43 -9.36
CA ALA A 372 30.95 23.83 -8.15
C ALA A 372 32.19 24.60 -7.63
N PRO A 373 32.39 24.74 -6.31
CA PRO A 373 33.59 25.35 -5.75
C PRO A 373 34.82 24.45 -5.96
N GLU A 374 35.96 25.06 -6.29
CA GLU A 374 37.23 24.34 -6.47
C GLU A 374 37.76 23.73 -5.15
N PRO A 375 38.45 22.57 -5.19
CA PRO A 375 39.01 21.94 -4.00
C PRO A 375 40.19 22.74 -3.42
N VAL A 376 40.23 22.85 -2.09
CA VAL A 376 41.30 23.55 -1.36
C VAL A 376 42.59 22.74 -1.43
N VAL A 377 43.62 23.32 -2.06
CA VAL A 377 44.97 22.75 -2.11
C VAL A 377 45.67 22.93 -0.77
N VAL A 378 46.02 21.83 -0.10
CA VAL A 378 46.92 21.81 1.06
C VAL A 378 48.36 21.65 0.55
N PRO A 379 49.32 22.52 0.91
CA PRO A 379 50.64 22.52 0.29
C PRO A 379 51.57 21.45 0.87
N GLU A 380 52.33 20.78 0.00
CA GLU A 380 53.53 20.04 0.39
C GLU A 380 54.60 20.98 0.95
N SER A 381 55.31 20.53 1.99
CA SER A 381 56.61 21.12 2.38
C SER A 381 57.60 20.01 2.67
N ALA A 382 58.76 20.07 2.01
CA ALA A 382 59.78 19.04 2.05
C ALA A 382 60.87 19.31 3.11
N GLY A 383 61.58 18.25 3.50
CA GLY A 383 63.04 18.30 3.66
C GLY A 383 63.62 18.49 5.06
N ASP A 384 64.08 17.36 5.61
CA ASP A 384 65.41 17.15 6.23
C ASP A 384 65.89 17.87 7.52
N GLN A 385 66.53 17.04 8.38
CA GLN A 385 67.68 17.32 9.26
C GLN A 385 67.46 18.22 10.51
N GLU A 386 68.10 18.02 11.68
CA GLU A 386 68.91 16.93 12.27
C GLU A 386 69.11 17.20 13.80
N ALA A 387 69.30 16.16 14.63
CA ALA A 387 69.89 16.19 16.00
C ALA A 387 69.19 17.03 17.11
N ASP A 388 69.44 16.89 18.43
CA ASP A 388 70.40 16.08 19.22
C ASP A 388 69.87 15.78 20.65
N ASP A 389 70.70 15.19 21.51
CA ASP A 389 70.68 15.09 23.00
C ASP A 389 69.82 13.94 23.62
N THR A 390 70.40 12.76 23.95
CA THR A 390 71.15 12.34 25.19
C THR A 390 70.28 12.13 26.45
N GLU A 391 70.48 11.17 27.37
CA GLU A 391 71.65 10.31 27.70
C GLU A 391 71.22 9.03 28.51
N THR A 392 71.87 7.87 28.28
CA THR A 392 72.15 6.67 29.15
C THR A 392 71.21 6.17 30.30
N ILE A 393 71.12 4.87 30.66
CA ILE A 393 72.19 3.92 31.09
C ILE A 393 71.89 2.42 30.77
N GLU A 394 72.89 1.77 30.16
CA GLU A 394 73.43 0.38 30.20
C GLU A 394 72.60 -0.91 30.41
N GLY A 395 72.96 -1.96 29.62
CA GLY A 395 72.48 -3.35 29.84
C GLY A 395 72.99 -4.49 28.93
N VAL A 396 74.24 -4.49 28.43
CA VAL A 396 75.12 -5.65 28.06
C VAL A 396 74.41 -7.02 27.74
N GLN A 397 74.49 -7.65 26.55
CA GLN A 397 75.69 -8.26 25.91
C GLN A 397 75.37 -8.94 24.55
N GLY A 398 76.35 -9.02 23.63
CA GLY A 398 76.58 -10.23 22.80
C GLY A 398 76.33 -10.15 21.28
N THR A 399 77.37 -10.38 20.47
CA THR A 399 77.37 -10.33 18.99
C THR A 399 77.56 -11.69 18.32
N ALA A 400 76.88 -11.98 17.20
CA ALA A 400 77.41 -12.81 16.11
C ALA A 400 76.63 -12.65 14.79
N ASP A 401 77.35 -12.39 13.69
CA ASP A 401 76.88 -12.45 12.30
C ASP A 401 76.89 -13.91 11.80
N LEU A 402 75.93 -14.28 10.96
CA LEU A 402 75.81 -15.62 10.35
C LEU A 402 75.62 -15.54 8.83
N SER A 403 76.66 -15.11 8.13
CA SER A 403 76.78 -15.38 6.70
C SER A 403 77.36 -16.78 6.44
N LYS A 404 76.53 -17.67 5.86
CA LYS A 404 76.87 -18.95 5.20
C LYS A 404 77.42 -20.09 6.09
N THR A 405 76.66 -21.20 6.15
CA THR A 405 77.08 -22.50 5.58
C THR A 405 75.83 -23.35 5.33
N SER A 406 75.83 -24.11 4.23
CA SER A 406 74.71 -24.91 3.73
C SER A 406 74.61 -26.30 4.37
N SER A 407 73.53 -27.02 4.00
CA SER A 407 73.31 -28.48 4.09
C SER A 407 73.27 -29.07 5.50
N PHE A 408 72.07 -29.45 5.95
CA PHE A 408 71.53 -30.80 5.69
C PHE A 408 70.03 -30.69 5.39
N VAL A 409 69.50 -31.62 4.59
CA VAL A 409 68.08 -31.72 4.23
C VAL A 409 67.48 -32.88 5.03
N ASP A 410 66.35 -32.64 5.68
CA ASP A 410 65.36 -33.68 6.00
C ASP A 410 64.08 -33.36 5.19
N ASP A 411 63.51 -34.38 4.57
CA ASP A 411 62.69 -34.27 3.35
C ASP A 411 61.19 -34.00 3.59
N ASP A 412 60.79 -33.70 4.83
CA ASP A 412 59.39 -33.72 5.31
C ASP A 412 58.74 -32.35 5.58
N VAL A 413 59.38 -31.23 5.22
CA VAL A 413 58.81 -29.86 5.43
C VAL A 413 58.25 -29.23 4.13
N SER A 414 58.50 -29.87 2.99
CA SER A 414 58.07 -29.35 1.67
C SER A 414 56.57 -29.52 1.38
N GLU A 415 55.84 -30.33 2.14
CA GLU A 415 54.37 -30.46 2.04
C GLU A 415 53.60 -29.47 2.94
N LEU A 416 54.26 -28.71 3.83
CA LEU A 416 53.59 -27.79 4.76
C LEU A 416 53.62 -26.30 4.36
N ILE A 417 54.25 -25.95 3.23
CA ILE A 417 54.34 -24.57 2.72
C ILE A 417 53.82 -24.52 1.27
N GLY A 418 52.68 -25.17 1.04
CA GLY A 418 52.14 -25.45 -0.28
C GLY A 418 50.62 -25.35 -0.39
N LEU A 419 49.98 -24.48 0.41
CA LEU A 419 48.60 -24.02 0.26
C LEU A 419 48.47 -22.70 1.02
N SER A 420 48.45 -21.57 0.31
CA SER A 420 47.93 -20.32 0.87
C SER A 420 46.42 -20.32 0.62
N ASP A 421 45.69 -21.08 1.44
CA ASP A 421 44.26 -20.81 1.61
C ASP A 421 44.18 -19.42 2.27
N SER A 422 43.86 -18.41 1.46
CA SER A 422 43.28 -17.18 1.99
C SER A 422 42.00 -17.60 2.69
N VAL A 423 41.94 -17.38 4.01
CA VAL A 423 40.70 -17.53 4.75
C VAL A 423 39.72 -16.55 4.11
N SER A 424 38.73 -17.10 3.40
CA SER A 424 37.62 -16.34 2.82
C SER A 424 37.00 -15.50 3.94
N GLN A 425 37.01 -14.19 3.77
CA GLN A 425 36.49 -13.25 4.74
C GLN A 425 35.02 -13.00 4.41
N THR A 426 34.13 -13.14 5.38
CA THR A 426 32.70 -12.88 5.15
C THR A 426 32.44 -11.38 5.03
N LEU A 427 31.30 -11.01 4.44
CA LEU A 427 30.87 -9.61 4.41
C LEU A 427 30.75 -9.01 5.84
N ALA A 428 30.27 -9.78 6.82
CA ALA A 428 30.14 -9.35 8.22
C ALA A 428 31.49 -9.05 8.89
N ASP A 429 32.54 -9.84 8.61
CA ASP A 429 33.89 -9.68 9.20
C ASP A 429 34.59 -8.35 8.88
N ARG A 430 33.96 -7.49 8.06
CA ARG A 430 34.51 -6.21 7.59
C ARG A 430 34.03 -4.99 8.37
N TYR A 431 32.97 -5.12 9.18
CA TYR A 431 32.25 -4.01 9.79
C TYR A 431 32.10 -4.18 11.29
N ASP A 432 31.98 -3.06 12.02
CA ASP A 432 31.77 -3.05 13.47
C ASP A 432 30.35 -2.63 13.90
N ALA A 433 29.47 -2.33 12.93
CA ALA A 433 28.02 -2.21 13.12
C ALA A 433 27.26 -2.37 11.79
N LEU A 434 26.01 -2.80 11.84
CA LEU A 434 25.07 -2.74 10.70
C LEU A 434 24.02 -1.65 10.93
N LEU A 435 23.70 -0.90 9.87
CA LEU A 435 22.61 0.07 9.81
C LEU A 435 21.55 -0.48 8.84
N LEU A 436 20.58 -1.19 9.38
CA LEU A 436 19.57 -1.96 8.63
C LEU A 436 18.33 -1.10 8.34
N ASP A 437 17.83 -1.07 7.10
CA ASP A 437 16.42 -0.75 6.87
C ASP A 437 15.50 -1.87 7.42
N LEU A 438 14.18 -1.62 7.45
CA LEU A 438 13.18 -2.52 7.98
C LEU A 438 12.30 -3.16 6.90
N ASP A 439 11.53 -2.35 6.18
CA ASP A 439 10.43 -2.78 5.30
C ASP A 439 10.98 -3.19 3.93
N GLY A 440 11.19 -4.49 3.71
CA GLY A 440 11.84 -5.05 2.52
C GLY A 440 13.26 -5.59 2.79
N THR A 441 13.81 -5.32 3.97
CA THR A 441 15.17 -5.73 4.38
C THR A 441 15.17 -6.68 5.57
N VAL A 442 14.42 -6.39 6.63
CA VAL A 442 14.32 -7.22 7.85
C VAL A 442 12.97 -7.95 7.91
N PHE A 443 11.89 -7.28 7.49
CA PHE A 443 10.54 -7.85 7.43
C PHE A 443 9.76 -7.34 6.22
N ALA A 444 8.65 -8.01 5.90
CA ALA A 444 7.70 -7.59 4.88
C ALA A 444 6.28 -7.63 5.49
N GLY A 445 5.75 -6.45 5.83
CA GLY A 445 4.53 -6.35 6.62
C GLY A 445 4.69 -7.03 7.99
N ASN A 446 3.74 -7.88 8.37
CA ASN A 446 3.72 -8.52 9.70
C ASN A 446 4.56 -9.81 9.80
N LYS A 447 5.57 -10.01 8.94
CA LYS A 447 6.42 -11.22 8.92
C LYS A 447 7.88 -10.88 8.69
N ALA A 448 8.77 -11.41 9.54
CA ALA A 448 10.20 -11.42 9.28
C ALA A 448 10.50 -12.05 7.91
N LEU A 449 11.48 -11.50 7.20
CA LEU A 449 11.93 -12.09 5.94
C LEU A 449 12.66 -13.43 6.21
N PRO A 450 12.68 -14.35 5.22
CA PRO A 450 13.44 -15.59 5.35
C PRO A 450 14.88 -15.33 5.77
N ASN A 451 15.42 -16.20 6.63
CA ASN A 451 16.77 -16.14 7.18
C ASN A 451 17.10 -14.89 8.04
N ALA A 452 16.23 -13.86 8.12
CA ALA A 452 16.56 -12.60 8.78
C ALA A 452 16.89 -12.76 10.27
N VAL A 453 15.97 -13.36 11.05
CA VAL A 453 16.17 -13.59 12.50
C VAL A 453 17.40 -14.46 12.74
N ASP A 454 17.46 -15.65 12.12
CA ASP A 454 18.58 -16.59 12.25
C ASP A 454 19.93 -15.98 11.86
N THR A 455 19.96 -14.99 10.95
CA THR A 455 21.19 -14.28 10.56
C THR A 455 21.59 -13.27 11.62
N LEU A 456 20.68 -12.38 12.04
CA LEU A 456 21.01 -11.34 13.01
C LEU A 456 21.39 -11.93 14.38
N ASP A 457 20.72 -13.01 14.82
CA ASP A 457 21.06 -13.77 16.04
C ASP A 457 22.46 -14.42 16.00
N ARG A 458 23.05 -14.57 14.81
CA ARG A 458 24.37 -15.16 14.59
C ARG A 458 25.48 -14.12 14.38
N LEU A 459 25.16 -12.83 14.38
CA LEU A 459 26.13 -11.75 14.23
C LEU A 459 26.61 -11.27 15.60
N ASP A 460 27.93 -11.24 15.80
CA ASP A 460 28.56 -10.68 17.00
C ASP A 460 28.69 -9.13 16.94
N ILE A 461 28.05 -8.48 15.96
CA ILE A 461 28.11 -7.02 15.73
C ILE A 461 26.74 -6.35 15.94
N PRO A 462 26.69 -5.14 16.52
CA PRO A 462 25.43 -4.46 16.82
C PRO A 462 24.68 -4.08 15.53
N CYS A 463 23.38 -4.39 15.53
CA CYS A 463 22.47 -4.09 14.43
C CYS A 463 21.52 -2.95 14.82
N PHE A 464 21.65 -1.81 14.15
CA PHE A 464 20.78 -0.64 14.33
C PHE A 464 19.69 -0.63 13.27
N PHE A 465 18.44 -0.44 13.71
CA PHE A 465 17.26 -0.48 12.87
C PHE A 465 16.85 0.95 12.47
N VAL A 466 17.07 1.32 11.21
CA VAL A 466 17.02 2.70 10.70
C VAL A 466 15.85 2.89 9.74
N THR A 467 14.74 3.45 10.24
CA THR A 467 13.49 3.57 9.47
C THR A 467 13.14 5.02 9.10
N ASN A 468 12.68 5.19 7.85
CA ASN A 468 12.08 6.44 7.39
C ASN A 468 10.68 6.69 7.98
N ASN A 469 10.03 5.70 8.60
CA ASN A 469 8.70 5.86 9.16
C ASN A 469 8.73 6.73 10.44
N ALA A 470 7.81 7.69 10.51
CA ALA A 470 7.68 8.65 11.62
C ALA A 470 6.35 8.51 12.38
N SER A 471 5.51 7.52 12.04
CA SER A 471 4.23 7.32 12.72
C SER A 471 4.39 6.67 14.10
N ARG A 472 5.28 5.68 14.19
CA ARG A 472 5.62 4.90 15.39
C ARG A 472 6.85 5.47 16.12
N ARG A 473 6.87 5.33 17.45
CA ARG A 473 8.01 5.62 18.33
C ARG A 473 9.04 4.48 18.32
N PRO A 474 10.30 4.74 18.73
CA PRO A 474 11.35 3.71 18.81
C PRO A 474 10.93 2.47 19.62
N ALA A 475 10.27 2.67 20.76
CA ALA A 475 9.76 1.59 21.62
C ALA A 475 8.71 0.70 20.94
N GLU A 476 7.85 1.28 20.10
CA GLU A 476 6.81 0.56 19.35
C GLU A 476 7.41 -0.24 18.20
N VAL A 477 8.45 0.29 17.55
CA VAL A 477 9.22 -0.41 16.52
C VAL A 477 10.04 -1.55 17.13
N ALA A 478 10.71 -1.32 18.28
CA ALA A 478 11.44 -2.35 19.00
C ALA A 478 10.52 -3.46 19.55
N ALA A 479 9.31 -3.11 20.03
CA ALA A 479 8.29 -4.09 20.39
C ALA A 479 7.88 -4.94 19.19
N HIS A 480 7.56 -4.32 18.05
CA HIS A 480 7.19 -5.04 16.83
C HIS A 480 8.31 -5.97 16.34
N LEU A 481 9.57 -5.53 16.37
CA LEU A 481 10.73 -6.36 16.03
C LEU A 481 10.85 -7.57 16.96
N ARG A 482 10.63 -7.40 18.27
CA ARG A 482 10.62 -8.50 19.24
C ARG A 482 9.45 -9.47 19.02
N ASP A 483 8.28 -8.98 18.62
CA ASP A 483 7.14 -9.84 18.25
C ASP A 483 7.42 -10.68 16.99
N LEU A 484 8.25 -10.17 16.08
CA LEU A 484 8.75 -10.89 14.90
C LEU A 484 9.95 -11.82 15.20
N GLY A 485 10.48 -11.81 16.44
CA GLY A 485 11.54 -12.69 16.92
C GLY A 485 12.94 -12.09 16.98
N PHE A 486 13.14 -10.81 16.66
CA PHE A 486 14.45 -10.15 16.71
C PHE A 486 14.81 -9.66 18.12
N ASP A 487 16.08 -9.77 18.53
CA ASP A 487 16.56 -9.10 19.75
C ASP A 487 16.75 -7.59 19.50
N ALA A 488 15.70 -6.82 19.78
CA ALA A 488 15.64 -5.38 19.53
C ALA A 488 15.22 -4.57 20.76
N THR A 489 16.07 -3.62 21.14
CA THR A 489 15.82 -2.62 22.18
C THR A 489 15.61 -1.23 21.60
N ASP A 490 14.93 -0.35 22.35
CA ASP A 490 14.55 1.00 21.92
C ASP A 490 15.75 1.87 21.49
N ASP A 491 16.95 1.60 22.02
CA ASP A 491 18.19 2.32 21.72
C ASP A 491 18.90 1.84 20.45
N LEU A 492 18.57 0.64 19.94
CA LEU A 492 18.99 0.14 18.63
C LEU A 492 18.12 0.70 17.49
N VAL A 493 16.95 1.27 17.79
CA VAL A 493 16.05 1.86 16.79
C VAL A 493 16.39 3.34 16.57
N VAL A 494 16.46 3.74 15.30
CA VAL A 494 16.67 5.13 14.86
C VAL A 494 15.58 5.50 13.86
N THR A 495 14.74 6.48 14.22
CA THR A 495 13.60 6.89 13.37
C THR A 495 13.80 8.28 12.77
N SER A 496 13.20 8.51 11.60
CA SER A 496 13.16 9.83 10.98
C SER A 496 12.43 10.89 11.84
N ALA A 497 11.58 10.47 12.78
CA ALA A 497 10.94 11.36 13.75
C ALA A 497 11.96 11.90 14.79
N GLN A 498 12.81 11.04 15.35
CA GLN A 498 13.92 11.46 16.23
C GLN A 498 14.88 12.40 15.51
N SER A 499 15.27 12.04 14.28
CA SER A 499 16.18 12.84 13.46
C SER A 499 15.58 14.21 13.13
N GLY A 500 14.30 14.25 12.72
CA GLY A 500 13.59 15.49 12.44
C GLY A 500 13.43 16.38 13.69
N ALA A 501 13.17 15.79 14.86
CA ALA A 501 13.09 16.52 16.11
C ALA A 501 14.43 17.15 16.50
N ARG A 502 15.54 16.42 16.44
CA ARG A 502 16.86 16.99 16.74
C ARG A 502 17.31 18.00 15.68
N LEU A 503 17.00 17.79 14.41
CA LEU A 503 17.23 18.80 13.36
C LEU A 503 16.52 20.12 13.68
N LEU A 504 15.34 20.10 14.30
CA LEU A 504 14.71 21.32 14.82
C LEU A 504 15.51 21.95 15.98
N SER A 505 16.01 21.17 16.93
CA SER A 505 16.73 21.72 18.10
C SER A 505 18.12 22.28 17.76
N GLU A 506 18.71 21.83 16.66
CA GLU A 506 19.91 22.44 16.06
C GLU A 506 19.63 23.83 15.45
N HIS A 507 18.39 24.09 15.00
CA HIS A 507 17.99 25.33 14.32
C HIS A 507 17.17 26.30 15.19
N LEU A 508 16.58 25.84 16.28
CA LEU A 508 15.66 26.61 17.13
C LEU A 508 16.23 26.81 18.55
N ALA A 509 15.92 27.96 19.14
CA ALA A 509 16.26 28.21 20.55
C ALA A 509 15.39 27.33 21.47
N PRO A 510 15.90 26.83 22.61
CA PRO A 510 15.11 26.09 23.60
C PRO A 510 13.85 26.85 24.02
N GLY A 511 12.72 26.14 24.15
CA GLY A 511 11.42 26.75 24.43
C GLY A 511 10.74 27.42 23.22
N SER A 512 11.33 27.34 22.02
CA SER A 512 10.61 27.63 20.77
C SER A 512 9.42 26.68 20.60
N ARG A 513 8.48 27.05 19.71
CA ARG A 513 7.30 26.25 19.41
C ARG A 513 7.31 25.75 17.96
N ALA A 514 7.07 24.46 17.74
CA ALA A 514 6.89 23.86 16.43
C ALA A 514 5.44 23.40 16.23
N LEU A 515 4.92 23.58 15.02
CA LEU A 515 3.64 23.05 14.59
C LEU A 515 3.86 21.66 14.01
N VAL A 516 3.14 20.67 14.53
CA VAL A 516 3.31 19.26 14.14
C VAL A 516 2.19 18.84 13.19
N ILE A 517 2.58 18.34 12.02
CA ILE A 517 1.73 17.60 11.08
C ILE A 517 2.19 16.14 11.13
N GLY A 518 1.30 15.22 11.50
CA GLY A 518 1.68 13.84 11.83
C GLY A 518 1.13 13.39 13.18
N THR A 519 1.50 12.18 13.61
CA THR A 519 0.99 11.53 14.83
C THR A 519 1.36 12.28 16.12
N ASP A 520 0.79 11.87 17.25
CA ASP A 520 1.24 12.35 18.56
C ASP A 520 2.58 11.73 18.99
N GLY A 521 3.01 10.61 18.38
CA GLY A 521 4.37 10.08 18.48
C GLY A 521 5.39 11.10 17.97
N LEU A 522 5.21 11.64 16.75
CA LEU A 522 6.05 12.72 16.24
C LEU A 522 6.02 13.97 17.13
N ALA A 523 4.85 14.33 17.67
CA ALA A 523 4.75 15.44 18.61
C ALA A 523 5.55 15.18 19.90
N GLN A 524 5.65 13.94 20.36
CA GLN A 524 6.38 13.59 21.56
C GLN A 524 7.90 13.68 21.37
N GLU A 525 8.44 13.20 20.24
CA GLU A 525 9.87 13.37 19.91
C GLU A 525 10.29 14.86 19.91
N VAL A 526 9.40 15.75 19.43
CA VAL A 526 9.61 17.21 19.45
C VAL A 526 9.62 17.78 20.88
N ARG A 527 8.80 17.25 21.80
CA ARG A 527 8.82 17.67 23.22
C ARG A 527 10.09 17.22 23.91
N GLU A 528 10.59 16.03 23.60
CA GLU A 528 11.76 15.42 24.23
C GLU A 528 13.07 16.16 23.92
N VAL A 529 13.16 16.83 22.76
CA VAL A 529 14.25 17.76 22.43
C VAL A 529 14.05 19.19 22.99
N GLY A 530 13.05 19.41 23.85
CA GLY A 530 12.81 20.69 24.54
C GLY A 530 12.07 21.75 23.71
N ILE A 531 11.35 21.35 22.67
CA ILE A 531 10.56 22.23 21.80
C ILE A 531 9.07 22.08 22.12
N GLY A 532 8.37 23.20 22.30
CA GLY A 532 6.93 23.19 22.55
C GLY A 532 6.15 22.81 21.29
N VAL A 533 5.06 22.07 21.45
CA VAL A 533 4.20 21.65 20.32
C VAL A 533 2.97 22.54 20.18
N THR A 534 2.53 22.76 18.94
CA THR A 534 1.16 23.20 18.61
C THR A 534 0.61 22.47 17.39
N ARG A 535 -0.69 22.61 17.16
CA ARG A 535 -1.40 22.18 15.95
C ARG A 535 -1.99 23.36 15.16
N SER A 536 -1.74 24.62 15.57
CA SER A 536 -2.25 25.83 14.89
C SER A 536 -1.18 26.87 14.55
N ALA A 537 -1.37 27.56 13.41
CA ALA A 537 -0.54 28.65 12.95
C ALA A 537 -0.72 29.95 13.74
N ASP A 538 -1.88 30.16 14.38
CA ASP A 538 -2.18 31.37 15.17
C ASP A 538 -1.25 31.52 16.40
N ASP A 539 -0.73 30.40 16.89
CA ASP A 539 0.31 30.32 17.93
C ASP A 539 1.69 30.85 17.49
N ARG A 540 1.85 31.20 16.19
CA ARG A 540 3.10 31.66 15.58
C ARG A 540 4.28 30.72 15.83
N PRO A 541 4.16 29.44 15.42
CA PRO A 541 5.25 28.49 15.54
C PRO A 541 6.49 28.97 14.77
N ALA A 542 7.68 28.73 15.34
CA ALA A 542 8.96 29.02 14.70
C ALA A 542 9.32 27.99 13.62
N ALA A 543 8.72 26.79 13.68
CA ALA A 543 8.86 25.74 12.67
C ALA A 543 7.58 24.95 12.43
N VAL A 544 7.50 24.28 11.29
CA VAL A 544 6.58 23.18 10.99
C VAL A 544 7.41 21.91 10.84
N ILE A 545 7.03 20.84 11.52
CA ILE A 545 7.57 19.50 11.28
C ILE A 545 6.47 18.58 10.79
N GLN A 546 6.78 17.81 9.74
CA GLN A 546 5.81 17.02 9.00
C GLN A 546 6.26 15.56 8.84
N GLY A 547 5.50 14.64 9.42
CA GLY A 547 5.59 13.20 9.17
C GLY A 547 4.24 12.60 8.80
N HIS A 548 4.25 11.31 8.45
CA HIS A 548 3.04 10.61 8.02
C HIS A 548 2.01 10.47 9.16
N SER A 549 0.74 10.68 8.83
CA SER A 549 -0.43 10.29 9.64
C SER A 549 -1.63 10.14 8.71
N THR A 550 -2.44 9.12 8.96
CA THR A 550 -3.72 8.84 8.27
C THR A 550 -4.73 9.97 8.39
N ASP A 551 -4.64 10.79 9.44
CA ASP A 551 -5.54 11.92 9.71
C ASP A 551 -5.09 13.23 9.03
N THR A 552 -3.99 13.19 8.28
CA THR A 552 -3.42 14.36 7.59
C THR A 552 -4.35 14.82 6.46
N GLY A 553 -5.26 15.74 6.80
CA GLY A 553 -6.25 16.31 5.91
C GLY A 553 -6.03 17.79 5.59
N TRP A 554 -6.94 18.35 4.78
CA TRP A 554 -6.92 19.74 4.30
C TRP A 554 -6.74 20.78 5.42
N ALA A 555 -7.36 20.57 6.59
CA ALA A 555 -7.27 21.49 7.72
C ALA A 555 -5.84 21.61 8.26
N GLN A 556 -5.20 20.48 8.57
CA GLN A 556 -3.82 20.45 9.06
C GLN A 556 -2.83 21.01 8.04
N LEU A 557 -2.97 20.63 6.76
CA LEU A 557 -2.15 21.18 5.67
C LEU A 557 -2.36 22.69 5.48
N SER A 558 -3.55 23.23 5.78
CA SER A 558 -3.80 24.67 5.73
C SER A 558 -3.07 25.42 6.85
N GLU A 559 -3.08 24.90 8.09
CA GLU A 559 -2.31 25.46 9.21
C GLU A 559 -0.81 25.45 8.90
N ALA A 560 -0.27 24.33 8.39
CA ALA A 560 1.13 24.27 7.94
C ALA A 560 1.44 25.29 6.83
N ALA A 561 0.59 25.40 5.81
CA ALA A 561 0.79 26.35 4.73
C ALA A 561 0.80 27.82 5.22
N LEU A 562 -0.03 28.16 6.21
CA LEU A 562 -0.04 29.47 6.85
C LEU A 562 1.26 29.74 7.61
N ALA A 563 1.71 28.80 8.45
CA ALA A 563 2.95 28.91 9.22
C ALA A 563 4.20 29.02 8.31
N ILE A 564 4.29 28.17 7.28
CA ILE A 564 5.39 28.18 6.29
C ILE A 564 5.41 29.52 5.53
N ARG A 565 4.25 30.04 5.12
CA ARG A 565 4.13 31.36 4.46
C ARG A 565 4.47 32.52 5.40
N ALA A 566 4.26 32.37 6.70
CA ALA A 566 4.68 33.33 7.74
C ALA A 566 6.19 33.29 8.04
N GLY A 567 6.92 32.31 7.50
CA GLY A 567 8.38 32.20 7.62
C GLY A 567 8.86 31.17 8.64
N ALA A 568 8.00 30.27 9.12
CA ALA A 568 8.42 29.13 9.93
C ALA A 568 9.39 28.23 9.15
N LEU A 569 10.43 27.72 9.82
CA LEU A 569 11.30 26.67 9.28
C LEU A 569 10.45 25.44 8.95
N TRP A 570 10.66 24.78 7.82
CA TRP A 570 9.92 23.56 7.48
C TRP A 570 10.86 22.36 7.48
N VAL A 571 10.53 21.34 8.28
CA VAL A 571 11.18 20.03 8.31
C VAL A 571 10.19 18.96 7.89
N ALA A 572 10.61 18.03 7.04
CA ALA A 572 9.88 16.82 6.70
C ALA A 572 10.67 15.61 7.21
N THR A 573 10.00 14.66 7.87
CA THR A 573 10.66 13.45 8.39
C THR A 573 11.12 12.56 7.25
N ASN A 574 10.33 12.41 6.19
CA ASN A 574 10.73 11.81 4.91
C ASN A 574 9.97 12.48 3.76
N VAL A 575 10.37 12.16 2.52
CA VAL A 575 9.70 12.61 1.28
C VAL A 575 9.20 11.46 0.42
N ASP A 576 8.95 10.29 1.02
CA ASP A 576 8.45 9.09 0.33
C ASP A 576 7.05 9.35 -0.25
N ALA A 577 6.93 9.30 -1.58
CA ALA A 577 5.70 9.65 -2.28
C ALA A 577 4.54 8.67 -1.98
N THR A 578 4.88 7.40 -1.75
CA THR A 578 3.95 6.29 -1.50
C THR A 578 4.25 5.58 -0.19
N LEU A 579 3.25 4.88 0.36
CA LEU A 579 3.39 3.99 1.51
C LEU A 579 2.87 2.60 1.12
N PRO A 580 3.66 1.52 1.21
CA PRO A 580 3.17 0.16 0.96
C PRO A 580 2.03 -0.25 1.91
N SER A 581 1.11 -1.07 1.40
CA SER A 581 0.06 -1.72 2.19
C SER A 581 -0.45 -2.96 1.45
N GLU A 582 -1.19 -3.83 2.14
CA GLU A 582 -1.90 -4.98 1.53
C GLU A 582 -2.87 -4.55 0.41
N ARG A 583 -3.35 -3.30 0.42
CA ARG A 583 -4.24 -2.73 -0.60
C ARG A 583 -3.48 -2.09 -1.77
N GLY A 584 -2.15 -2.24 -1.80
CA GLY A 584 -1.26 -1.57 -2.74
C GLY A 584 -0.64 -0.27 -2.20
N LEU A 585 -0.04 0.51 -3.09
CA LEU A 585 0.66 1.76 -2.74
C LEU A 585 -0.31 2.88 -2.36
N LEU A 586 -0.30 3.26 -1.08
CA LEU A 586 -1.06 4.37 -0.52
C LEU A 586 -0.29 5.69 -0.62
N VAL A 587 -0.91 6.79 -0.17
CA VAL A 587 -0.33 8.13 -0.16
C VAL A 587 0.71 8.27 0.96
N GLY A 588 1.99 8.41 0.61
CA GLY A 588 3.09 8.64 1.55
C GLY A 588 3.22 10.10 2.00
N ASN A 589 4.11 10.37 2.96
CA ASN A 589 4.33 11.74 3.47
C ASN A 589 4.82 12.69 2.37
N GLY A 590 5.65 12.21 1.44
CA GLY A 590 6.16 12.95 0.29
C GLY A 590 5.06 13.52 -0.61
N SER A 591 3.93 12.82 -0.74
CA SER A 591 2.76 13.35 -1.46
C SER A 591 2.09 14.52 -0.72
N MET A 592 2.04 14.47 0.62
CA MET A 592 1.57 15.59 1.45
C MET A 592 2.57 16.76 1.46
N VAL A 593 3.88 16.46 1.45
CA VAL A 593 4.94 17.45 1.24
C VAL A 593 4.79 18.13 -0.13
N ALA A 594 4.51 17.38 -1.19
CA ALA A 594 4.27 17.92 -2.53
C ALA A 594 3.05 18.87 -2.59
N ALA A 595 1.98 18.55 -1.84
CA ALA A 595 0.84 19.46 -1.69
C ALA A 595 1.26 20.79 -1.02
N LEU A 596 2.08 20.75 0.03
CA LEU A 596 2.60 21.95 0.71
C LEU A 596 3.63 22.72 -0.14
N ARG A 597 4.50 22.03 -0.89
CA ARG A 597 5.41 22.65 -1.89
C ARG A 597 4.60 23.48 -2.89
N SER A 598 3.58 22.87 -3.50
CA SER A 598 2.66 23.53 -4.43
C SER A 598 1.90 24.70 -3.78
N ALA A 599 1.42 24.52 -2.55
CA ALA A 599 0.65 25.54 -1.82
C ALA A 599 1.49 26.72 -1.29
N THR A 600 2.81 26.57 -1.14
CA THR A 600 3.67 27.58 -0.48
C THR A 600 4.81 28.12 -1.35
N GLY A 601 5.26 27.38 -2.35
CA GLY A 601 6.47 27.68 -3.11
C GLY A 601 7.76 27.56 -2.27
N LYS A 602 7.74 26.71 -1.24
CA LYS A 602 8.86 26.44 -0.33
C LYS A 602 9.28 24.97 -0.42
N GLU A 603 10.46 24.70 0.12
CA GLU A 603 11.06 23.37 0.24
C GLU A 603 11.34 23.08 1.73
N PRO A 604 11.11 21.85 2.22
CA PRO A 604 11.50 21.45 3.56
C PRO A 604 12.99 21.09 3.64
N LEU A 605 13.57 21.16 4.84
CA LEU A 605 14.70 20.31 5.18
C LEU A 605 14.20 18.88 5.39
N VAL A 606 14.86 17.89 4.80
CA VAL A 606 14.48 16.48 4.94
C VAL A 606 15.40 15.83 5.98
N ALA A 607 14.83 15.13 6.95
CA ALA A 607 15.60 14.45 8.01
C ALA A 607 15.96 13.00 7.64
N GLY A 608 14.99 12.26 7.10
CA GLY A 608 15.12 10.86 6.70
C GLY A 608 15.89 10.65 5.40
N LYS A 609 16.20 9.38 5.13
CA LYS A 609 16.85 8.88 3.92
C LYS A 609 16.13 9.39 2.65
N PRO A 610 16.86 9.77 1.58
CA PRO A 610 18.32 9.71 1.42
C PRO A 610 19.09 10.89 2.05
N ALA A 611 18.43 11.80 2.77
CA ALA A 611 19.13 12.92 3.38
C ALA A 611 20.06 12.46 4.53
N ALA A 612 21.21 13.13 4.64
CA ALA A 612 22.25 12.81 5.61
C ALA A 612 21.83 12.72 7.09
N PRO A 613 20.87 13.50 7.64
CA PRO A 613 20.64 13.54 9.09
C PRO A 613 20.34 12.18 9.72
N LEU A 614 19.38 11.42 9.22
CA LEU A 614 19.02 10.11 9.80
C LEU A 614 20.18 9.11 9.77
N MET A 615 20.98 9.12 8.70
CA MET A 615 22.13 8.21 8.59
C MET A 615 23.29 8.66 9.50
N ALA A 616 23.56 9.97 9.59
CA ALA A 616 24.53 10.54 10.53
C ALA A 616 24.17 10.24 11.99
N ASP A 617 22.87 10.16 12.31
CA ASP A 617 22.37 9.81 13.63
C ASP A 617 22.63 8.35 13.97
N ALA A 618 22.33 7.46 13.03
CA ALA A 618 22.59 6.03 13.17
C ALA A 618 24.08 5.75 13.36
N ILE A 619 24.96 6.40 12.58
CA ILE A 619 26.43 6.34 12.76
C ILE A 619 26.84 6.86 14.15
N THR A 620 26.32 8.03 14.56
CA THR A 620 26.65 8.66 15.85
C THR A 620 26.20 7.79 17.03
N ARG A 621 25.04 7.14 16.92
CA ARG A 621 24.47 6.25 17.93
C ARG A 621 25.20 4.90 17.99
N ALA A 622 25.60 4.37 16.84
CA ALA A 622 26.40 3.16 16.76
C ALA A 622 27.81 3.33 17.33
N ALA A 623 28.36 4.54 17.29
CA ALA A 623 29.74 4.85 17.68
C ALA A 623 30.78 3.94 16.97
N ALA A 624 30.41 3.46 15.78
CA ALA A 624 31.16 2.52 14.95
C ALA A 624 32.21 3.24 14.08
N ASN A 625 33.30 2.55 13.75
CA ASN A 625 34.38 3.07 12.90
C ASN A 625 34.18 2.67 11.44
N ALA A 626 33.52 1.54 11.20
CA ALA A 626 33.19 0.98 9.91
C ALA A 626 31.76 0.41 9.95
N PRO A 627 30.72 1.26 9.93
CA PRO A 627 29.34 0.80 9.76
C PRO A 627 29.05 0.44 8.30
N LEU A 628 28.22 -0.59 8.08
CA LEU A 628 27.64 -0.93 6.77
C LEU A 628 26.16 -0.57 6.76
N VAL A 629 25.69 0.13 5.72
CA VAL A 629 24.24 0.26 5.47
C VAL A 629 23.75 -0.96 4.70
N VAL A 630 22.65 -1.56 5.16
CA VAL A 630 21.98 -2.65 4.45
C VAL A 630 20.53 -2.25 4.22
N GLY A 631 20.07 -2.29 2.97
CA GLY A 631 18.72 -1.87 2.59
C GLY A 631 18.32 -2.41 1.22
N ASP A 632 17.05 -2.30 0.87
CA ASP A 632 16.48 -2.75 -0.40
C ASP A 632 16.18 -1.59 -1.36
N ARG A 633 16.36 -0.32 -0.94
CA ARG A 633 16.05 0.87 -1.75
C ARG A 633 17.28 1.66 -2.18
N LEU A 634 17.49 1.69 -3.49
CA LEU A 634 18.52 2.50 -4.15
C LEU A 634 18.36 3.99 -3.83
N ASP A 635 17.13 4.50 -3.89
CA ASP A 635 16.77 5.92 -3.75
C ASP A 635 16.66 6.44 -2.30
N THR A 636 16.82 5.56 -1.31
CA THR A 636 16.85 5.95 0.11
C THR A 636 18.08 5.42 0.83
N ASP A 637 18.33 4.11 0.81
CA ASP A 637 19.32 3.48 1.67
C ASP A 637 20.71 3.62 1.09
N ILE A 638 20.83 3.29 -0.20
CA ILE A 638 22.10 3.35 -0.92
C ILE A 638 22.51 4.81 -1.16
N GLU A 639 21.59 5.65 -1.64
CA GLU A 639 21.83 7.10 -1.77
C GLU A 639 22.12 7.76 -0.42
N GLY A 640 21.45 7.33 0.66
CA GLY A 640 21.71 7.80 2.03
C GLY A 640 23.09 7.40 2.55
N ALA A 641 23.56 6.19 2.25
CA ALA A 641 24.91 5.73 2.57
C ALA A 641 25.98 6.52 1.80
N HIS A 642 25.76 6.72 0.49
CA HIS A 642 26.61 7.54 -0.36
C HIS A 642 26.67 9.00 0.13
N ALA A 643 25.54 9.59 0.53
CA ALA A 643 25.45 10.96 1.04
C ALA A 643 26.26 11.22 2.32
N VAL A 644 26.54 10.18 3.12
CA VAL A 644 27.40 10.26 4.32
C VAL A 644 28.77 9.58 4.16
N GLY A 645 29.04 9.00 2.98
CA GLY A 645 30.36 8.46 2.61
C GLY A 645 30.71 7.12 3.23
N ILE A 646 29.73 6.24 3.48
CA ILE A 646 29.94 4.87 4.01
C ILE A 646 29.58 3.79 2.97
N GLU A 647 30.16 2.60 3.11
CA GLU A 647 29.86 1.46 2.22
C GLU A 647 28.42 0.95 2.46
N SER A 648 27.83 0.34 1.43
CA SER A 648 26.45 -0.17 1.47
C SER A 648 26.27 -1.50 0.76
N ALA A 649 25.34 -2.31 1.24
CA ALA A 649 24.89 -3.56 0.64
C ALA A 649 23.40 -3.45 0.27
N LEU A 650 23.07 -3.75 -0.99
CA LEU A 650 21.70 -3.90 -1.44
C LEU A 650 21.23 -5.35 -1.23
N VAL A 651 20.11 -5.55 -0.53
CA VAL A 651 19.38 -6.83 -0.51
C VAL A 651 18.36 -6.87 -1.65
N LEU A 652 18.12 -8.05 -2.23
CA LEU A 652 17.18 -8.25 -3.35
C LEU A 652 15.79 -8.74 -2.91
N THR A 653 15.44 -8.55 -1.63
CA THR A 653 14.17 -8.97 -1.00
C THR A 653 13.03 -7.95 -1.09
N GLY A 654 13.32 -6.69 -1.42
CA GLY A 654 12.39 -5.57 -1.32
C GLY A 654 12.06 -4.89 -2.65
N VAL A 655 12.11 -3.55 -2.66
CA VAL A 655 11.56 -2.69 -3.72
C VAL A 655 12.47 -2.61 -4.96
N SER A 656 13.79 -2.47 -4.81
CA SER A 656 14.68 -2.29 -5.96
C SER A 656 14.94 -3.62 -6.67
N THR A 657 14.66 -3.67 -7.97
CA THR A 657 14.98 -4.85 -8.78
C THR A 657 16.42 -4.81 -9.29
N VAL A 658 16.92 -5.96 -9.76
CA VAL A 658 18.18 -6.02 -10.52
C VAL A 658 18.16 -5.08 -11.73
N THR A 659 17.00 -4.83 -12.35
CA THR A 659 16.89 -3.90 -13.48
C THR A 659 17.17 -2.46 -13.05
N ASP A 660 16.62 -2.05 -11.90
CA ASP A 660 16.83 -0.72 -11.32
C ASP A 660 18.30 -0.53 -10.91
N LEU A 661 18.90 -1.57 -10.30
CA LEU A 661 20.32 -1.61 -9.97
C LEU A 661 21.21 -1.41 -11.20
N LEU A 662 20.94 -2.08 -12.33
CA LEU A 662 21.73 -1.91 -13.55
C LEU A 662 21.58 -0.51 -14.18
N ALA A 663 20.43 0.13 -14.00
CA ALA A 663 20.16 1.49 -14.45
C ALA A 663 20.61 2.59 -13.47
N ALA A 664 21.08 2.23 -12.27
CA ALA A 664 21.32 3.16 -11.17
C ALA A 664 22.34 4.29 -11.51
N PRO A 665 22.01 5.56 -11.22
CA PRO A 665 22.97 6.67 -11.30
C PRO A 665 24.07 6.52 -10.23
N PRO A 666 25.25 7.13 -10.40
CA PRO A 666 26.41 6.94 -9.52
C PRO A 666 26.13 7.04 -8.02
N GLU A 667 25.31 8.01 -7.62
CA GLU A 667 24.88 8.26 -6.24
C GLU A 667 24.02 7.16 -5.61
N GLN A 668 23.45 6.25 -6.42
CA GLN A 668 22.58 5.15 -6.01
C GLN A 668 23.23 3.77 -6.16
N ARG A 669 24.55 3.71 -6.38
CA ARG A 669 25.25 2.44 -6.64
C ARG A 669 25.77 1.80 -5.35
N PRO A 670 25.30 0.60 -4.96
CA PRO A 670 25.77 -0.06 -3.74
C PRO A 670 27.20 -0.60 -3.91
N THR A 671 27.89 -0.79 -2.79
CA THR A 671 29.22 -1.43 -2.76
C THR A 671 29.12 -2.96 -2.93
N TYR A 672 28.07 -3.57 -2.36
CA TYR A 672 27.79 -5.00 -2.39
C TYR A 672 26.35 -5.27 -2.80
N VAL A 673 26.08 -6.46 -3.33
CA VAL A 673 24.73 -6.94 -3.60
C VAL A 673 24.61 -8.37 -3.06
N ILE A 674 23.60 -8.61 -2.23
CA ILE A 674 23.30 -9.89 -1.59
C ILE A 674 21.84 -10.25 -1.84
N ASP A 675 21.50 -11.53 -1.87
CA ASP A 675 20.11 -11.96 -2.13
C ASP A 675 19.18 -11.56 -0.98
N ASP A 676 19.55 -11.95 0.24
CA ASP A 676 18.89 -11.64 1.51
C ASP A 676 19.97 -11.45 2.60
N LEU A 677 19.55 -11.24 3.85
CA LEU A 677 20.48 -11.01 4.97
C LEU A 677 21.45 -12.17 5.24
N ALA A 678 21.16 -13.41 4.82
CA ALA A 678 22.11 -14.52 4.98
C ALA A 678 23.42 -14.30 4.21
N GLY A 679 23.39 -13.47 3.15
CA GLY A 679 24.57 -13.04 2.40
C GLY A 679 25.56 -12.20 3.21
N MET A 680 25.22 -11.79 4.44
CA MET A 680 26.21 -11.28 5.40
C MET A 680 27.31 -12.31 5.73
N PHE A 681 27.06 -13.61 5.52
CA PHE A 681 28.04 -14.68 5.68
C PHE A 681 28.71 -15.14 4.37
N ASP A 682 28.37 -14.53 3.23
CA ASP A 682 29.03 -14.82 1.95
C ASP A 682 30.42 -14.19 1.89
N ASP A 683 31.27 -14.71 1.00
CA ASP A 683 32.60 -14.16 0.71
C ASP A 683 32.47 -12.70 0.24
N VAL A 684 33.19 -11.79 0.93
CA VAL A 684 33.14 -10.34 0.67
C VAL A 684 33.48 -9.97 -0.77
N ASP A 685 34.39 -10.70 -1.41
CA ASP A 685 34.81 -10.42 -2.78
C ASP A 685 33.79 -10.97 -3.78
N ALA A 686 33.06 -12.05 -3.47
CA ALA A 686 31.98 -12.59 -4.32
C ALA A 686 30.75 -11.67 -4.39
N VAL A 687 30.41 -10.99 -3.29
CA VAL A 687 29.25 -10.08 -3.21
C VAL A 687 29.56 -8.62 -3.54
N ARG A 688 30.86 -8.25 -3.66
CA ARG A 688 31.30 -6.91 -4.08
C ARG A 688 30.99 -6.66 -5.55
N VAL A 689 30.49 -5.46 -5.88
CA VAL A 689 30.28 -5.05 -7.28
C VAL A 689 31.63 -4.84 -7.98
N ALA A 690 32.06 -5.87 -8.71
CA ALA A 690 33.33 -5.97 -9.44
C ALA A 690 33.24 -7.05 -10.54
N ASP A 691 34.29 -7.21 -11.33
CA ASP A 691 34.45 -8.37 -12.22
C ASP A 691 34.58 -9.66 -11.40
N GLN A 692 33.68 -10.63 -11.59
CA GLN A 692 33.65 -11.85 -10.76
C GLN A 692 34.30 -13.08 -11.42
N PRO A 693 35.10 -13.88 -10.67
CA PRO A 693 35.73 -15.09 -11.20
C PRO A 693 34.72 -16.10 -11.78
N GLY A 694 35.03 -16.64 -12.97
CA GLY A 694 34.18 -17.63 -13.64
C GLY A 694 32.98 -17.04 -14.40
N TRP A 695 32.75 -15.74 -14.31
CA TRP A 695 31.77 -15.01 -15.11
C TRP A 695 32.45 -14.20 -16.22
N THR A 696 31.72 -13.99 -17.31
CA THR A 696 32.11 -13.09 -18.41
C THR A 696 30.87 -12.32 -18.83
N VAL A 697 30.91 -11.01 -18.59
CA VAL A 697 29.86 -10.06 -18.97
C VAL A 697 30.38 -9.21 -20.13
N SER A 698 29.52 -8.98 -21.12
CA SER A 698 29.78 -8.05 -22.23
C SER A 698 28.58 -7.15 -22.44
N VAL A 699 28.83 -5.88 -22.80
CA VAL A 699 27.78 -4.89 -23.04
C VAL A 699 27.92 -4.35 -24.46
N GLU A 700 26.95 -4.63 -25.30
CA GLU A 700 26.91 -4.18 -26.70
C GLU A 700 25.56 -3.52 -27.00
N ALA A 701 25.56 -2.21 -27.29
CA ALA A 701 24.36 -1.44 -27.65
C ALA A 701 23.16 -1.68 -26.70
N SER A 702 23.39 -1.39 -25.41
CA SER A 702 22.47 -1.65 -24.29
C SER A 702 22.06 -3.11 -24.08
N THR A 703 22.66 -4.07 -24.79
CA THR A 703 22.45 -5.50 -24.54
C THR A 703 23.57 -6.02 -23.63
N VAL A 704 23.22 -6.33 -22.39
CA VAL A 704 24.12 -6.91 -21.38
C VAL A 704 24.04 -8.44 -21.49
N SER A 705 25.13 -9.10 -21.87
CA SER A 705 25.19 -10.56 -22.01
C SER A 705 26.13 -11.17 -20.99
N VAL A 706 25.63 -12.05 -20.12
CA VAL A 706 26.40 -12.82 -19.15
C VAL A 706 26.46 -14.30 -19.53
N SER A 707 27.66 -14.89 -19.41
CA SER A 707 27.91 -16.31 -19.60
C SER A 707 29.04 -16.76 -18.66
N GLY A 708 29.08 -18.04 -18.32
CA GLY A 708 30.09 -18.58 -17.42
C GLY A 708 29.58 -19.73 -16.55
N SER A 709 30.34 -20.02 -15.52
CA SER A 709 30.02 -21.01 -14.48
C SER A 709 30.78 -20.67 -13.18
N GLY A 710 30.76 -19.38 -12.81
CA GLY A 710 31.26 -18.91 -11.52
C GLY A 710 30.25 -19.19 -10.40
N ASP A 711 30.50 -18.63 -9.22
CA ASP A 711 29.56 -18.68 -8.10
C ASP A 711 28.30 -17.84 -8.41
N GLU A 712 27.12 -18.32 -8.08
CA GLU A 712 25.84 -17.67 -8.41
C GLU A 712 25.66 -16.34 -7.65
N THR A 713 26.28 -16.20 -6.48
CA THR A 713 26.37 -14.94 -5.71
C THR A 713 26.97 -13.81 -6.55
N GLY A 714 28.04 -14.10 -7.30
CA GLY A 714 28.75 -13.14 -8.15
C GLY A 714 28.04 -12.74 -9.46
N VAL A 715 26.90 -13.35 -9.81
CA VAL A 715 26.22 -13.06 -11.10
C VAL A 715 25.74 -11.60 -11.16
N VAL A 716 25.03 -11.15 -10.12
CA VAL A 716 24.45 -9.79 -10.08
C VAL A 716 25.54 -8.71 -9.89
N PRO A 717 26.52 -8.87 -8.98
CA PRO A 717 27.66 -7.96 -8.88
C PRO A 717 28.44 -7.79 -10.19
N ALA A 718 28.71 -8.87 -10.94
CA ALA A 718 29.40 -8.78 -12.23
C ALA A 718 28.58 -8.03 -13.31
N LEU A 719 27.26 -8.27 -13.34
CA LEU A 719 26.36 -7.56 -14.24
C LEU A 719 26.33 -6.06 -13.95
N ALA A 720 26.23 -5.68 -12.68
CA ALA A 720 26.24 -4.29 -12.24
C ALA A 720 27.54 -3.58 -12.64
N ALA A 721 28.70 -4.15 -12.27
CA ALA A 721 30.01 -3.58 -12.58
C ALA A 721 30.20 -3.32 -14.08
N ALA A 722 29.93 -4.32 -14.93
CA ALA A 722 30.09 -4.20 -16.37
C ALA A 722 29.07 -3.23 -17.01
N THR A 723 27.83 -3.19 -16.51
CA THR A 723 26.79 -2.30 -17.03
C THR A 723 27.08 -0.85 -16.68
N TRP A 724 27.43 -0.55 -15.43
CA TRP A 724 27.78 0.80 -15.00
C TRP A 724 29.01 1.33 -15.74
N ALA A 725 30.05 0.51 -15.93
CA ALA A 725 31.21 0.89 -16.74
C ALA A 725 30.84 1.25 -18.19
N ALA A 726 29.87 0.56 -18.79
CA ALA A 726 29.38 0.85 -20.14
C ALA A 726 28.49 2.10 -20.20
N VAL A 727 27.64 2.33 -19.19
CA VAL A 727 26.79 3.53 -19.04
C VAL A 727 27.64 4.78 -18.81
N ASP A 728 28.61 4.73 -17.89
CA ASP A 728 29.52 5.83 -17.60
C ASP A 728 30.44 6.17 -18.78
N ALA A 729 30.80 5.18 -19.60
CA ALA A 729 31.50 5.38 -20.87
C ALA A 729 30.59 5.94 -22.00
N GLY A 730 29.28 6.06 -21.78
CA GLY A 730 28.31 6.50 -22.80
C GLY A 730 28.12 5.49 -23.94
N THR A 731 28.38 4.21 -23.68
CA THR A 731 28.30 3.11 -24.67
C THR A 731 27.05 2.24 -24.52
N ALA A 732 26.33 2.40 -23.40
CA ALA A 732 25.02 1.84 -23.14
C ALA A 732 24.08 2.94 -22.65
N ASP A 733 22.79 2.79 -22.94
CA ASP A 733 21.71 3.64 -22.47
C ASP A 733 20.97 2.89 -21.34
N PRO A 734 20.90 3.44 -20.10
CA PRO A 734 20.25 2.79 -18.97
C PRO A 734 18.73 2.60 -19.16
N GLU A 735 18.06 3.42 -19.98
CA GLU A 735 16.62 3.26 -20.26
C GLU A 735 16.33 2.16 -21.30
N GLU A 736 17.33 1.71 -22.06
CA GLU A 736 17.19 0.69 -23.11
C GLU A 736 17.86 -0.67 -22.78
N LEU A 737 18.22 -0.91 -21.52
CA LEU A 737 18.93 -2.13 -21.12
C LEU A 737 18.14 -3.42 -21.43
N ARG A 738 18.84 -4.42 -21.98
CA ARG A 738 18.29 -5.76 -22.29
C ARG A 738 19.28 -6.83 -21.83
N ILE A 739 18.83 -7.76 -20.99
CA ILE A 739 19.72 -8.73 -20.35
C ILE A 739 19.62 -10.08 -21.05
N ARG A 740 20.75 -10.67 -21.46
CA ARG A 740 20.86 -12.05 -21.96
C ARG A 740 21.70 -12.86 -21.01
N ALA A 741 21.24 -14.07 -20.68
CA ALA A 741 21.97 -15.00 -19.84
C ALA A 741 21.84 -16.44 -20.34
N GLU A 742 22.89 -17.22 -20.10
CA GLU A 742 22.99 -18.65 -20.39
C GLU A 742 23.39 -19.43 -19.13
N GLY A 743 23.10 -20.73 -19.09
CA GLY A 743 23.49 -21.61 -17.97
C GLY A 743 22.89 -21.19 -16.63
N THR A 744 23.66 -21.36 -15.55
CA THR A 744 23.24 -21.05 -14.17
C THR A 744 22.90 -19.57 -13.96
N ALA A 745 23.59 -18.64 -14.65
CA ALA A 745 23.22 -17.22 -14.62
C ALA A 745 21.79 -16.98 -15.16
N ARG A 746 21.31 -17.77 -16.12
CA ARG A 746 19.92 -17.67 -16.60
C ARG A 746 18.93 -18.10 -15.52
N GLU A 747 19.23 -19.18 -14.82
CA GLU A 747 18.37 -19.74 -13.77
C GLU A 747 18.30 -18.77 -12.57
N LYS A 748 19.45 -18.26 -12.13
CA LYS A 748 19.61 -17.26 -11.07
C LYS A 748 18.90 -15.92 -11.36
N LEU A 749 19.05 -15.38 -12.56
CA LEU A 749 18.37 -14.12 -12.91
C LEU A 749 16.87 -14.32 -13.10
N ALA A 750 16.43 -15.48 -13.60
CA ALA A 750 15.01 -15.79 -13.72
C ALA A 750 14.33 -15.97 -12.35
N SER A 751 15.01 -16.52 -11.34
CA SER A 751 14.45 -16.59 -9.97
C SER A 751 14.36 -15.21 -9.30
N LEU A 752 15.23 -14.26 -9.69
CA LEU A 752 15.17 -12.84 -9.31
C LEU A 752 14.20 -12.00 -10.17
N GLY A 753 13.32 -12.63 -10.97
CA GLY A 753 12.30 -11.94 -11.76
C GLY A 753 12.82 -11.15 -12.98
N VAL A 754 14.09 -11.29 -13.34
CA VAL A 754 14.72 -10.49 -14.40
C VAL A 754 14.20 -10.87 -15.79
N ALA A 755 13.79 -9.88 -16.57
CA ALA A 755 13.32 -10.07 -17.94
C ALA A 755 14.48 -10.33 -18.93
N LEU A 756 14.64 -11.59 -19.36
CA LEU A 756 15.74 -12.00 -20.23
C LEU A 756 15.35 -12.01 -21.73
N VAL A 757 16.28 -11.61 -22.61
CA VAL A 757 16.11 -11.56 -24.08
C VAL A 757 16.88 -12.67 -24.82
N GLY A 758 16.10 -13.66 -25.28
CA GLY A 758 16.58 -14.87 -25.97
C GLY A 758 16.61 -16.06 -25.02
#